data_AF-A0A1X2H4D6-F1
#
_entry.id   AF-A0A1X2H4D6-F1
#
_cell.length_a   1.000
_cell.length_b   1.000
_cell.length_c   1.000
_cell.angle_alpha   90.00
_cell.angle_beta   90.00
_cell.angle_gamma   90.00
#
_symmetry.space_group_name_H-M   'P 1'
#
loop_
_entity.id
_entity.type
_entity.pdbx_description
1 polymer ?
#
loop_
_entity_poly.entity_id
_entity_poly.type
_entity_poly.pdbx_seq_one_letter_code
_entity_poly.pdbx_strand_id
1 'polypeptide(L)'
;MVDVISLLEQALHATKSAHYERAEDCLRDAYHSLLELRIAQALKTQRLNTAMQHAVTLTRLFPQSPSGYQWQGDIWCDKLDYKRAVEAYKKGVRHSDNSVNLEESAAKATERRDSKLDPVVALPSEVFCYLFEFVPTKRVTAMCVSRQWRQELLSNKAVWKDLSIHLIDKQPNGYWQAGLSRVLSSSLQTLSITTNVKICPLLYLLANAQCTHVKSIVIEDTSTYCPELGRSGQQSFLEPVFIQSLSKLSMCLTSLTITQCSLRPLGLLPVLLTLCPRLVQLTYTPQPFLIDRYSLPTWDGILLPDPQVTDLKRLDWMTYWESDGVNEAAFVVACCPNLQYVRLHAHHEQNASDPHQFVNIIRQECPRLKYLSIGALELPKLSEEQDDKDIPEELQISGIQHLFLDSREPLMTRTDLRSMLVSNQDTITKLVYAGDPDDVSLTPDEVEPLFQLKKLQELTMGFGISANISPLPLLLLSSPALCKLVLVRVTLSSSAFTAIGSLPNLAVLSLTRCPMNLTGVLTFISQSAARQDNPLRKFSYSSQSTTVDMDTFLSDLGLLASLTHLQVHLSKGTTERGLERFRKNARQSGLAKNLRSLDLSVPYADTSDTQRALKKLFGRALNDARQWGFFEEQNEEFGDPYRKILAGI
;
A
#
# COMPACT_ATOMS: atom_id res chain seq x y z
N MET A 1 2.18 45.75 30.82
CA MET A 1 3.29 44.89 31.27
C MET A 1 4.38 45.83 31.73
N VAL A 2 4.73 45.82 33.02
CA VAL A 2 5.81 46.67 33.51
C VAL A 2 7.11 46.18 32.89
N ASP A 3 7.95 47.10 32.42
CA ASP A 3 9.24 46.73 31.87
C ASP A 3 10.14 46.21 32.99
N VAL A 4 10.44 44.90 32.94
CA VAL A 4 11.33 44.23 33.90
C VAL A 4 12.68 44.95 33.98
N ILE A 5 13.17 45.49 32.87
CA ILE A 5 14.43 46.24 32.82
C ILE A 5 14.32 47.49 33.68
N SER A 6 13.23 48.24 33.55
CA SER A 6 12.99 49.45 34.35
C SER A 6 12.93 49.15 35.86
N LEU A 7 12.28 48.06 36.27
CA LEU A 7 12.24 47.66 37.69
C LEU A 7 13.63 47.27 38.23
N LEU A 8 14.45 46.59 37.42
CA LEU A 8 15.83 46.25 37.79
C LEU A 8 16.73 47.50 37.91
N GLU A 9 16.56 48.48 37.01
CA GLU A 9 17.27 49.77 37.08
C GLU A 9 16.87 50.58 38.32
N GLN A 10 15.58 50.59 38.66
CA GLN A 10 15.08 51.23 39.88
C GLN A 10 15.61 50.54 41.14
N ALA A 11 15.65 49.21 41.17
CA ALA A 11 16.25 48.45 42.28
C ALA A 11 17.74 48.79 42.45
N LEU A 12 18.48 48.89 41.33
CA LEU A 12 19.89 49.27 41.34
C LEU A 12 20.09 50.69 41.86
N HIS A 13 19.25 51.64 41.43
CA HIS A 13 19.30 53.02 41.91
C HIS A 13 18.98 53.11 43.40
N ALA A 14 17.92 52.43 43.87
CA ALA A 14 17.55 52.37 45.28
C ALA A 14 18.68 51.77 46.14
N THR A 15 19.35 50.72 45.65
CA THR A 15 20.52 50.13 46.31
C THR A 15 21.68 51.12 46.43
N LYS A 16 21.97 51.89 45.36
CA LYS A 16 23.02 52.93 45.39
C LYS A 16 22.70 54.06 46.38
N SER A 17 21.42 54.35 46.58
CA SER A 17 20.95 55.35 47.54
C SER A 17 20.68 54.78 48.95
N ALA A 18 21.09 53.53 49.24
CA ALA A 18 20.87 52.84 50.51
C ALA A 18 19.39 52.69 50.94
N HIS A 19 18.45 52.70 49.99
CA HIS A 19 17.02 52.44 50.20
C HIS A 19 16.70 50.95 49.93
N TYR A 20 17.13 50.06 50.83
CA TYR A 20 17.06 48.61 50.61
C TYR A 20 15.64 48.04 50.51
N GLU A 21 14.68 48.55 51.30
CA GLU A 21 13.28 48.12 51.24
C GLU A 21 12.70 48.33 49.83
N ARG A 22 12.93 49.53 49.27
CA ARG A 22 12.51 49.85 47.91
C ARG A 22 13.21 48.96 46.87
N ALA A 23 14.49 48.64 47.08
CA ALA A 23 15.21 47.74 46.20
C ALA A 23 14.62 46.32 46.23
N GLU A 24 14.25 45.82 47.41
CA GLU A 24 13.58 44.52 47.58
C GLU A 24 12.22 44.50 46.87
N ASP A 25 11.39 45.52 47.07
CA ASP A 25 10.09 45.65 46.40
C ASP A 25 10.25 45.65 44.88
N CYS A 26 11.18 46.45 44.34
CA CYS A 26 11.44 46.49 42.90
C CYS A 26 11.93 45.13 42.35
N LEU A 27 12.79 44.41 43.07
CA LEU A 27 13.24 43.07 42.67
C LEU A 27 12.10 42.05 42.71
N ARG A 28 11.23 42.15 43.71
CA ARG A 28 10.06 41.30 43.89
C ARG A 28 9.07 41.49 42.74
N ASP A 29 8.80 42.73 42.38
CA ASP A 29 7.92 43.10 41.25
C ASP A 29 8.53 42.70 39.90
N ALA A 30 9.86 42.82 39.76
CA ALA A 30 10.58 42.37 38.55
C ALA A 30 10.47 40.85 38.38
N TYR A 31 10.60 40.09 39.48
CA TYR A 31 10.49 38.64 39.45
C TYR A 31 9.04 38.18 39.18
N HIS A 32 8.05 38.85 39.77
CA HIS A 32 6.64 38.65 39.46
C HIS A 32 6.37 38.85 37.95
N SER A 33 6.79 39.99 37.39
CA SER A 33 6.65 40.31 35.96
C SER A 33 7.38 39.30 35.05
N LEU A 34 8.56 38.82 35.45
CA LEU A 34 9.32 37.80 34.71
C LEU A 34 8.57 36.46 34.66
N LEU A 35 7.91 36.05 35.75
CA LEU A 35 7.11 34.83 35.77
C LEU A 35 5.90 34.95 34.83
N GLU A 36 5.21 36.09 34.82
CA GLU A 36 4.11 36.34 33.87
C GLU A 36 4.59 36.28 32.42
N LEU A 37 5.75 36.87 32.10
CA LEU A 37 6.35 36.80 30.77
C LEU A 37 6.68 35.35 30.36
N ARG A 38 7.21 34.54 31.28
CA ARG A 38 7.49 33.12 31.03
C ARG A 38 6.22 32.31 30.82
N ILE A 39 5.15 32.59 31.57
CA ILE A 39 3.83 31.98 31.36
C ILE A 39 3.32 32.33 29.96
N ALA A 40 3.33 33.61 29.58
CA ALA A 40 2.90 34.08 28.27
C ALA A 40 3.71 33.47 27.12
N GLN A 41 5.04 33.34 27.27
CA GLN A 41 5.91 32.70 26.29
C GLN A 41 5.64 31.19 26.17
N ALA A 42 5.40 30.51 27.29
CA ALA A 42 5.04 29.09 27.29
C ALA A 42 3.67 28.86 26.62
N LEU A 43 2.70 29.74 26.85
CA LEU A 43 1.40 29.71 26.17
C LEU A 43 1.53 29.97 24.66
N LYS A 44 2.33 30.96 24.25
CA LYS A 44 2.62 31.24 22.82
C LYS A 44 3.25 30.04 22.10
N THR A 45 3.96 29.18 22.82
CA THR A 45 4.58 27.95 22.30
C THR A 45 3.76 26.68 22.59
N GLN A 46 2.51 26.82 23.04
CA GLN A 46 1.59 25.73 23.43
C GLN A 46 2.13 24.75 24.48
N ARG A 47 3.08 25.18 25.32
CA ARG A 47 3.65 24.38 26.42
C ARG A 47 2.83 24.54 27.71
N LEU A 48 1.57 24.10 27.69
CA LEU A 48 0.59 24.33 28.76
C LEU A 48 1.04 23.79 30.14
N ASN A 49 1.80 22.69 30.19
CA ASN A 49 2.31 22.14 31.46
C ASN A 49 3.40 23.02 32.07
N THR A 50 4.31 23.55 31.26
CA THR A 50 5.35 24.48 31.70
C THR A 50 4.74 25.81 32.14
N ALA A 51 3.77 26.33 31.39
CA ALA A 51 3.00 27.51 31.78
C ALA A 51 2.34 27.32 33.16
N MET A 52 1.70 26.16 33.38
CA MET A 52 1.07 25.83 34.68
C MET A 52 2.09 25.79 35.82
N GLN A 53 3.28 25.22 35.61
CA GLN A 53 4.35 25.20 36.63
C GLN A 53 4.78 26.62 37.03
N HIS A 54 4.92 27.52 36.06
CA HIS A 54 5.25 28.93 36.33
C HIS A 54 4.10 29.65 37.05
N ALA A 55 2.85 29.43 36.67
CA ALA A 55 1.67 30.02 37.34
C ALA A 55 1.52 29.54 38.80
N VAL A 56 1.78 28.26 39.06
CA VAL A 56 1.82 27.70 40.43
C VAL A 56 2.96 28.34 41.23
N THR A 57 4.13 28.54 40.62
CA THR A 57 5.29 29.19 41.25
C THR A 57 4.96 30.64 41.61
N LEU A 58 4.34 31.39 40.69
CA LEU A 58 3.86 32.76 40.88
C LEU A 58 2.88 32.83 42.06
N THR A 59 1.92 31.91 42.13
CA THR A 59 0.92 31.85 43.22
C THR A 59 1.55 31.50 44.56
N ARG A 60 2.55 30.61 44.57
CA ARG A 60 3.24 30.22 45.81
C ARG A 60 4.07 31.36 46.39
N LEU A 61 4.76 32.11 45.54
CA LEU A 61 5.64 33.20 45.96
C LEU A 61 4.86 34.50 46.23
N PHE A 62 3.73 34.70 45.55
CA PHE A 62 2.89 35.89 45.65
C PHE A 62 1.43 35.52 45.93
N PRO A 63 1.11 34.90 47.09
CA PRO A 63 -0.21 34.33 47.34
C PRO A 63 -1.35 35.36 47.45
N GLN A 64 -1.03 36.63 47.70
CA GLN A 64 -1.99 37.75 47.73
C GLN A 64 -2.20 38.37 46.33
N SER A 65 -1.37 38.02 45.35
CA SER A 65 -1.50 38.54 43.99
C SER A 65 -2.56 37.73 43.23
N PRO A 66 -3.57 38.40 42.62
CA PRO A 66 -4.61 37.70 41.86
C PRO A 66 -4.08 37.05 40.57
N SER A 67 -2.95 37.54 40.02
CA SER A 67 -2.51 37.13 38.68
C SER A 67 -2.05 35.68 38.61
N GLY A 68 -1.44 35.14 39.67
CA GLY A 68 -1.08 33.72 39.74
C GLY A 68 -2.29 32.79 39.61
N TYR A 69 -3.39 33.12 40.30
CA TYR A 69 -4.64 32.38 40.22
C TYR A 69 -5.35 32.58 38.88
N GLN A 70 -5.30 33.80 38.33
CA GLN A 70 -5.84 34.10 37.01
C GLN A 70 -5.16 33.24 35.95
N TRP A 71 -3.83 33.25 35.88
CA TRP A 71 -3.07 32.43 34.93
C TRP A 71 -3.35 30.95 35.09
N GLN A 72 -3.45 30.41 36.31
CA GLN A 72 -3.84 29.01 36.52
C GLN A 72 -5.23 28.72 35.95
N GLY A 73 -6.20 29.59 36.20
CA GLY A 73 -7.56 29.46 35.67
C GLY A 73 -7.59 29.51 34.14
N ASP A 74 -6.88 30.46 33.53
CA ASP A 74 -6.80 30.63 32.09
C ASP A 74 -6.16 29.40 31.42
N ILE A 75 -5.05 28.90 31.98
CA ILE A 75 -4.39 27.69 31.47
C ILE A 75 -5.29 26.45 31.63
N TRP A 76 -6.08 26.35 32.69
CA TRP A 76 -7.07 25.27 32.82
C TRP A 76 -8.21 25.40 31.81
N CYS A 77 -8.64 26.62 31.49
CA CYS A 77 -9.58 26.87 30.38
C CYS A 77 -9.00 26.44 29.03
N ASP A 78 -7.73 26.73 28.75
CA ASP A 78 -7.04 26.29 27.53
C ASP A 78 -6.89 24.77 27.45
N LYS A 79 -6.72 24.11 28.61
CA LYS A 79 -6.77 22.64 28.74
C LYS A 79 -8.18 22.07 28.69
N LEU A 80 -9.20 22.91 28.58
CA LEU A 80 -10.62 22.57 28.62
C LEU A 80 -11.06 21.90 29.94
N ASP A 81 -10.32 22.05 31.04
CA ASP A 81 -10.73 21.58 32.38
C ASP A 81 -11.37 22.73 33.16
N TYR A 82 -12.58 23.11 32.74
CA TYR A 82 -13.29 24.26 33.31
C TYR A 82 -13.63 24.09 34.79
N LYS A 83 -13.74 22.85 35.29
CA LYS A 83 -13.96 22.60 36.72
C LYS A 83 -12.75 23.10 37.53
N ARG A 84 -11.53 22.71 37.14
CA ARG A 84 -10.31 23.19 37.78
C ARG A 84 -10.07 24.68 37.56
N ALA A 85 -10.46 25.21 36.40
CA ALA A 85 -10.40 26.66 36.15
C ALA A 85 -11.25 27.43 37.16
N VAL A 86 -12.52 27.02 37.35
CA VAL A 86 -13.43 27.63 38.34
C VAL A 86 -12.85 27.54 39.76
N GLU A 87 -12.28 26.39 40.14
CA GLU A 87 -11.62 26.23 41.45
C GLU A 87 -10.43 27.18 41.62
N ALA A 88 -9.60 27.35 40.59
CA ALA A 88 -8.45 28.26 40.61
C ALA A 88 -8.87 29.73 40.75
N TYR A 89 -9.83 30.21 39.95
CA TYR A 89 -10.33 31.58 40.05
C TYR A 89 -10.99 31.84 41.41
N LYS A 90 -11.87 30.95 41.88
CA LYS A 90 -12.52 31.07 43.20
C LYS A 90 -11.50 31.07 44.34
N LYS A 91 -10.40 30.33 44.21
CA LYS A 91 -9.30 30.39 45.17
C LYS A 91 -8.64 31.76 45.18
N GLY A 92 -8.41 32.37 44.01
CA GLY A 92 -7.88 33.73 43.91
C GLY A 92 -8.80 34.81 44.48
N VAL A 93 -10.11 34.72 44.27
CA VAL A 93 -11.12 35.62 44.87
C VAL A 93 -11.01 35.63 46.40
N ARG A 94 -10.75 34.48 47.03
CA ARG A 94 -10.59 34.39 48.50
C ARG A 94 -9.30 35.01 49.04
N HIS A 95 -8.28 35.19 48.20
CA HIS A 95 -6.95 35.67 48.60
C HIS A 95 -6.63 37.07 48.07
N SER A 96 -7.56 37.74 47.39
CA SER A 96 -7.34 39.09 46.87
C SER A 96 -8.58 39.93 47.13
N ASP A 97 -8.41 41.01 47.90
CA ASP A 97 -9.49 41.97 48.15
C ASP A 97 -9.88 42.65 46.82
N ASN A 98 -11.16 42.59 46.45
CA ASN A 98 -11.74 43.25 45.26
C ASN A 98 -11.25 42.78 43.87
N SER A 99 -11.16 41.47 43.62
CA SER A 99 -10.84 40.94 42.28
C SER A 99 -12.07 40.67 41.41
N VAL A 100 -12.81 41.72 41.02
CA VAL A 100 -14.00 41.64 40.12
C VAL A 100 -13.70 40.80 38.86
N ASN A 101 -12.49 40.92 38.29
CA ASN A 101 -12.07 40.16 37.12
C ASN A 101 -12.02 38.63 37.36
N LEU A 102 -11.62 38.19 38.56
CA LEU A 102 -11.56 36.77 38.89
C LEU A 102 -12.95 36.18 39.09
N GLU A 103 -13.89 36.94 39.66
CA GLU A 103 -15.29 36.55 39.78
C GLU A 103 -15.95 36.40 38.41
N GLU A 104 -15.75 37.37 37.52
CA GLU A 104 -16.24 37.30 36.14
C GLU A 104 -15.65 36.10 35.39
N SER A 105 -14.35 35.85 35.56
CA SER A 105 -13.66 34.72 34.92
C SER A 105 -14.16 33.37 35.47
N ALA A 106 -14.43 33.29 36.77
CA ALA A 106 -15.04 32.12 37.40
C ALA A 106 -16.47 31.88 36.88
N ALA A 107 -17.26 32.94 36.69
CA ALA A 107 -18.61 32.85 36.13
C ALA A 107 -18.57 32.35 34.67
N LYS A 108 -17.71 32.93 33.82
CA LYS A 108 -17.51 32.47 32.42
C LYS A 108 -17.03 31.02 32.35
N ALA A 109 -16.09 30.62 33.21
CA ALA A 109 -15.64 29.24 33.27
C ALA A 109 -16.74 28.28 33.76
N THR A 110 -17.61 28.73 34.66
CA THR A 110 -18.79 27.97 35.11
C THR A 110 -19.78 27.79 33.96
N GLU A 111 -20.10 28.85 33.24
CA GLU A 111 -20.97 28.79 32.05
C GLU A 111 -20.41 27.83 31.00
N ARG A 112 -19.11 27.91 30.69
CA ARG A 112 -18.45 26.99 29.74
C ARG A 112 -18.42 25.54 30.24
N ARG A 113 -18.27 25.32 31.55
CA ARG A 113 -18.35 23.99 32.16
C ARG A 113 -19.76 23.42 31.98
N ASP A 114 -20.77 24.24 32.20
CA ASP A 114 -22.17 23.82 32.16
C ASP A 114 -22.70 23.71 30.73
N SER A 115 -22.09 24.41 29.77
CA SER A 115 -22.35 24.26 28.34
C SER A 115 -21.65 23.07 27.69
N LYS A 116 -20.72 22.39 28.39
CA LYS A 116 -20.06 21.19 27.85
C LYS A 116 -21.07 20.04 27.82
N LEU A 117 -21.49 19.68 26.62
CA LEU A 117 -22.24 18.46 26.38
C LEU A 117 -21.26 17.30 26.18
N ASP A 118 -21.54 16.16 26.82
CA ASP A 118 -20.89 14.91 26.46
C ASP A 118 -21.43 14.50 25.07
N PRO A 119 -20.57 14.40 24.04
CA PRO A 119 -21.00 14.05 22.69
C PRO A 119 -21.78 12.73 22.64
N VAL A 120 -21.48 11.79 23.55
CA VAL A 120 -22.18 10.51 23.62
C VAL A 120 -23.64 10.66 24.03
N VAL A 121 -23.98 11.71 24.79
CA VAL A 121 -25.35 12.01 25.20
C VAL A 121 -26.07 12.87 24.18
N ALA A 122 -25.34 13.77 23.53
CA ALA A 122 -25.92 14.79 22.67
C ALA A 122 -26.07 14.35 21.21
N LEU A 123 -25.23 13.44 20.71
CA LEU A 123 -25.26 13.03 19.31
C LEU A 123 -26.21 11.84 19.09
N PRO A 124 -26.97 11.82 17.97
CA PRO A 124 -27.67 10.63 17.51
C PRO A 124 -26.71 9.46 17.29
N SER A 125 -27.17 8.24 17.56
CA SER A 125 -26.35 7.03 17.47
C SER A 125 -25.75 6.81 16.07
N GLU A 126 -26.43 7.25 15.02
CA GLU A 126 -25.98 7.16 13.62
C GLU A 126 -24.79 8.07 13.36
N VAL A 127 -24.85 9.32 13.83
CA VAL A 127 -23.74 10.28 13.72
C VAL A 127 -22.56 9.79 14.54
N PHE A 128 -22.82 9.25 15.72
CA PHE A 128 -21.79 8.66 16.57
C PHE A 128 -21.10 7.47 15.90
N CYS A 129 -21.86 6.55 15.27
CA CYS A 129 -21.30 5.47 14.46
C CYS A 129 -20.40 6.01 13.35
N TYR A 130 -20.93 6.96 12.58
CA TYR A 130 -20.24 7.54 11.44
C TYR A 130 -18.89 8.16 11.83
N LEU A 131 -18.82 8.85 12.97
CA LEU A 131 -17.56 9.38 13.49
C LEU A 131 -16.50 8.28 13.70
N PHE A 132 -16.90 7.10 14.21
CA PHE A 132 -16.00 5.98 14.44
C PHE A 132 -15.64 5.17 13.19
N GLU A 133 -16.22 5.49 12.03
CA GLU A 133 -15.75 5.00 10.75
C GLU A 133 -14.43 5.67 10.35
N PHE A 134 -14.23 6.94 10.75
CA PHE A 134 -12.98 7.67 10.50
C PHE A 134 -11.86 7.33 11.49
N VAL A 135 -12.18 6.76 12.65
CA VAL A 135 -11.21 6.46 13.71
C VAL A 135 -11.37 5.05 14.30
N PRO A 136 -11.34 3.98 13.48
CA PRO A 136 -11.58 2.61 13.94
C PRO A 136 -10.61 2.19 15.06
N THR A 137 -9.36 2.61 14.98
CA THR A 137 -8.30 2.27 15.95
C THR A 137 -8.46 2.95 17.31
N LYS A 138 -9.34 3.96 17.43
CA LYS A 138 -9.57 4.69 18.70
C LYS A 138 -10.77 4.19 19.50
N ARG A 139 -11.57 3.26 18.97
CA ARG A 139 -12.78 2.71 19.63
C ARG A 139 -12.47 2.17 21.03
N VAL A 140 -11.43 1.33 21.16
CA VAL A 140 -11.04 0.74 22.44
C VAL A 140 -10.56 1.80 23.43
N THR A 141 -9.76 2.78 22.98
CA THR A 141 -9.33 3.90 23.83
C THR A 141 -10.51 4.75 24.28
N ALA A 142 -11.50 4.97 23.41
CA ALA A 142 -12.70 5.73 23.71
C ALA A 142 -13.55 5.05 24.81
N MET A 143 -13.54 3.71 24.90
CA MET A 143 -14.16 2.97 26.00
C MET A 143 -13.50 3.23 27.37
N CYS A 144 -12.35 3.89 27.42
CA CYS A 144 -11.67 4.29 28.66
C CYS A 144 -11.99 5.72 29.09
N VAL A 145 -12.71 6.51 28.28
CA VAL A 145 -13.07 7.90 28.59
C VAL A 145 -14.02 7.98 29.77
N SER A 146 -15.14 7.25 29.72
CA SER A 146 -16.10 7.15 30.82
C SER A 146 -16.88 5.83 30.76
N ARG A 147 -17.60 5.50 31.85
CA ARG A 147 -18.49 4.32 31.86
C ARG A 147 -19.61 4.44 30.82
N GLN A 148 -20.09 5.66 30.58
CA GLN A 148 -21.13 5.94 29.61
C GLN A 148 -20.64 5.73 28.18
N TRP A 149 -19.46 6.27 27.83
CA TRP A 149 -18.81 6.00 26.54
C TRP A 149 -18.65 4.51 26.27
N ARG A 150 -18.21 3.76 27.28
CA ARG A 150 -18.09 2.30 27.18
C ARG A 150 -19.43 1.63 26.92
N GLN A 151 -20.48 2.03 27.64
CA GLN A 151 -21.81 1.45 27.49
C GLN A 151 -22.37 1.72 26.09
N GLU A 152 -22.27 2.95 25.60
CA GLU A 152 -22.78 3.33 24.27
C GLU A 152 -21.99 2.69 23.13
N LEU A 153 -20.66 2.58 23.25
CA LEU A 153 -19.87 1.85 22.26
C LEU A 153 -20.20 0.35 22.24
N LEU A 154 -20.51 -0.26 23.39
CA LEU A 154 -20.84 -1.69 23.45
C LEU A 154 -22.29 -1.99 23.04
N SER A 155 -23.22 -1.07 23.26
CA SER A 155 -24.61 -1.18 22.82
C SER A 155 -24.72 -0.99 21.30
N ASN A 156 -23.91 -0.09 20.73
CA ASN A 156 -23.98 0.24 19.32
C ASN A 156 -23.11 -0.69 18.46
N LYS A 157 -23.72 -1.80 18.03
CA LYS A 157 -23.04 -2.87 17.27
C LYS A 157 -22.52 -2.42 15.90
N ALA A 158 -23.15 -1.42 15.27
CA ALA A 158 -22.72 -0.90 13.97
C ALA A 158 -21.32 -0.27 14.01
N VAL A 159 -20.89 0.25 15.17
CA VAL A 159 -19.52 0.75 15.38
C VAL A 159 -18.47 -0.34 15.16
N TRP A 160 -18.84 -1.61 15.33
CA TRP A 160 -17.93 -2.76 15.23
C TRP A 160 -18.11 -3.55 13.92
N LYS A 161 -18.66 -2.92 12.86
CA LYS A 161 -18.81 -3.54 11.54
C LYS A 161 -17.48 -4.00 10.92
N ASP A 162 -16.39 -3.33 11.27
CA ASP A 162 -15.03 -3.69 10.87
C ASP A 162 -14.17 -3.91 12.11
N LEU A 163 -13.51 -5.07 12.21
CA LEU A 163 -12.71 -5.44 13.37
C LEU A 163 -11.33 -5.97 12.95
N SER A 164 -10.29 -5.47 13.61
CA SER A 164 -8.93 -6.02 13.52
C SER A 164 -8.53 -6.66 14.84
N ILE A 165 -8.14 -7.93 14.80
CA ILE A 165 -7.78 -8.74 15.97
C ILE A 165 -6.31 -9.13 15.86
N HIS A 166 -5.49 -8.65 16.79
CA HIS A 166 -4.07 -9.00 16.85
C HIS A 166 -3.79 -9.91 18.05
N LEU A 167 -3.52 -11.18 17.78
CA LEU A 167 -3.29 -12.24 18.77
C LEU A 167 -1.83 -12.72 18.84
N ILE A 168 -0.89 -11.98 18.22
CA ILE A 168 0.54 -12.28 18.33
C ILE A 168 0.95 -12.28 19.81
N ASP A 169 1.65 -13.34 20.22
CA ASP A 169 2.17 -13.58 21.56
C ASP A 169 1.09 -13.63 22.65
N LYS A 170 -0.15 -13.94 22.27
CA LYS A 170 -1.24 -14.19 23.20
C LYS A 170 -1.43 -15.68 23.42
N GLN A 171 -1.89 -16.05 24.60
CA GLN A 171 -2.34 -17.42 24.84
C GLN A 171 -3.61 -17.72 24.03
N PRO A 172 -3.78 -18.94 23.46
CA PRO A 172 -4.97 -19.31 22.69
C PRO A 172 -6.28 -19.13 23.46
N ASN A 173 -6.23 -19.32 24.79
CA ASN A 173 -7.32 -19.06 25.71
C ASN A 173 -6.85 -18.02 26.75
N GLY A 174 -7.61 -16.93 26.93
CA GLY A 174 -7.22 -15.88 27.86
C GLY A 174 -8.26 -14.78 28.04
N TYR A 175 -7.94 -13.81 28.90
CA TYR A 175 -8.83 -12.69 29.26
C TYR A 175 -9.32 -11.86 28.06
N TRP A 176 -8.59 -11.88 26.94
CA TRP A 176 -8.96 -11.18 25.71
C TRP A 176 -10.28 -11.72 25.11
N GLN A 177 -10.60 -13.02 25.28
CA GLN A 177 -11.83 -13.63 24.74
C GLN A 177 -13.10 -13.00 25.36
N ALA A 178 -13.07 -12.72 26.66
CA ALA A 178 -14.19 -12.09 27.37
C ALA A 178 -14.40 -10.62 26.94
N GLY A 179 -13.33 -9.92 26.55
CA GLY A 179 -13.43 -8.58 25.96
C GLY A 179 -13.96 -8.62 24.54
N LEU A 180 -13.41 -9.51 23.72
CA LEU A 180 -13.76 -9.68 22.31
C LEU A 180 -15.23 -10.10 22.13
N SER A 181 -15.70 -11.09 22.89
CA SER A 181 -17.10 -11.54 22.86
C SER A 181 -18.14 -10.43 23.10
N ARG A 182 -17.78 -9.31 23.73
CA ARG A 182 -18.67 -8.17 23.95
C ARG A 182 -18.87 -7.30 22.70
N VAL A 183 -17.88 -7.27 21.81
CA VAL A 183 -17.90 -6.47 20.58
C VAL A 183 -18.31 -7.28 19.36
N LEU A 184 -18.14 -8.61 19.40
CA LEU A 184 -18.64 -9.51 18.36
C LEU A 184 -20.17 -9.47 18.30
N SER A 185 -20.70 -9.41 17.08
CA SER A 185 -22.13 -9.40 16.81
C SER A 185 -22.40 -9.73 15.35
N SER A 186 -23.68 -9.92 15.02
CA SER A 186 -24.13 -10.18 13.66
C SER A 186 -23.92 -9.01 12.69
N SER A 187 -23.63 -7.78 13.15
CA SER A 187 -23.36 -6.63 12.27
C SER A 187 -21.92 -6.57 11.76
N LEU A 188 -21.05 -7.49 12.19
CA LEU A 188 -19.67 -7.59 11.69
C LEU A 188 -19.68 -7.94 10.20
N GLN A 189 -19.00 -7.14 9.38
CA GLN A 189 -18.88 -7.28 7.93
C GLN A 189 -17.44 -7.59 7.50
N THR A 190 -16.47 -6.90 8.08
CA THR A 190 -15.05 -7.07 7.74
C THR A 190 -14.27 -7.49 8.97
N LEU A 191 -13.45 -8.52 8.80
CA LEU A 191 -12.63 -9.06 9.86
C LEU A 191 -11.19 -9.22 9.38
N SER A 192 -10.26 -8.64 10.11
CA SER A 192 -8.82 -8.87 9.94
C SER A 192 -8.27 -9.53 11.20
N ILE A 193 -7.50 -10.59 11.03
CA ILE A 193 -6.93 -11.39 12.11
C ILE A 193 -5.45 -11.55 11.83
N THR A 194 -4.61 -11.17 12.78
CA THR A 194 -3.18 -11.48 12.78
C THR A 194 -2.89 -12.36 13.99
N THR A 195 -2.37 -13.56 13.79
CA THR A 195 -2.18 -14.55 14.85
C THR A 195 -0.91 -15.38 14.67
N ASN A 196 -0.30 -15.79 15.78
CA ASN A 196 0.68 -16.88 15.85
C ASN A 196 0.16 -18.04 16.73
N VAL A 197 -1.12 -18.01 17.09
CA VAL A 197 -1.86 -19.09 17.73
C VAL A 197 -2.94 -19.66 16.82
N LYS A 198 -3.28 -20.95 17.02
CA LYS A 198 -4.30 -21.69 16.26
C LYS A 198 -5.55 -20.85 16.02
N ILE A 199 -6.03 -20.81 14.77
CA ILE A 199 -7.19 -19.99 14.37
C ILE A 199 -8.55 -20.54 14.88
N CYS A 200 -8.63 -21.85 15.17
CA CYS A 200 -9.88 -22.54 15.48
C CYS A 200 -10.67 -21.94 16.67
N PRO A 201 -10.06 -21.60 17.83
CA PRO A 201 -10.78 -20.99 18.95
C PRO A 201 -11.42 -19.65 18.59
N LEU A 202 -10.78 -18.86 17.71
CA LEU A 202 -11.31 -17.58 17.28
C LEU A 202 -12.50 -17.75 16.33
N LEU A 203 -12.40 -18.66 15.36
CA LEU A 203 -13.53 -18.98 14.47
C LEU A 203 -14.73 -19.53 15.26
N TYR A 204 -14.47 -20.38 16.26
CA TYR A 204 -15.50 -20.86 17.17
C TYR A 204 -16.18 -19.73 17.93
N LEU A 205 -15.41 -18.75 18.43
CA LEU A 205 -15.95 -17.58 19.11
C LEU A 205 -16.83 -16.72 18.19
N LEU A 206 -16.39 -16.51 16.94
CA LEU A 206 -17.15 -15.77 15.92
C LEU A 206 -18.45 -16.47 15.56
N ALA A 207 -18.39 -17.79 15.35
CA ALA A 207 -19.56 -18.60 15.06
C ALA A 207 -20.57 -18.60 16.22
N ASN A 208 -20.10 -18.68 17.46
CA ASN A 208 -20.95 -18.59 18.65
C ASN A 208 -21.55 -17.20 18.86
N ALA A 209 -20.84 -16.14 18.48
CA ALA A 209 -21.34 -14.78 18.50
C ALA A 209 -22.31 -14.47 17.33
N GLN A 210 -22.63 -15.47 16.50
CA GLN A 210 -23.52 -15.35 15.34
C GLN A 210 -23.09 -14.25 14.37
N CYS A 211 -21.78 -14.14 14.10
CA CYS A 211 -21.23 -13.22 13.10
C CYS A 211 -21.53 -13.69 11.65
N THR A 212 -22.80 -13.88 11.31
CA THR A 212 -23.24 -14.50 10.06
C THR A 212 -23.21 -13.57 8.84
N HIS A 213 -23.07 -12.26 9.03
CA HIS A 213 -23.03 -11.26 7.94
C HIS A 213 -21.60 -10.84 7.55
N VAL A 214 -20.58 -11.59 8.00
CA VAL A 214 -19.20 -11.31 7.63
C VAL A 214 -19.03 -11.56 6.13
N LYS A 215 -18.63 -10.51 5.42
CA LYS A 215 -18.38 -10.50 3.98
C LYS A 215 -16.92 -10.73 3.63
N SER A 216 -16.01 -10.24 4.46
CA SER A 216 -14.57 -10.31 4.21
C SER A 216 -13.82 -10.76 5.44
N ILE A 217 -13.01 -11.80 5.29
CA ILE A 217 -12.11 -12.32 6.32
C ILE A 217 -10.68 -12.29 5.76
N VAL A 218 -9.79 -11.58 6.45
CA VAL A 218 -8.35 -11.55 6.19
C VAL A 218 -7.65 -12.17 7.39
N ILE A 219 -6.90 -13.24 7.17
CA ILE A 219 -6.17 -13.99 8.19
C ILE A 219 -4.69 -13.97 7.82
N GLU A 220 -3.87 -13.34 8.63
CA GLU A 220 -2.41 -13.47 8.63
C GLU A 220 -2.02 -14.42 9.77
N ASP A 221 -1.74 -15.67 9.41
CA ASP A 221 -1.57 -16.75 10.38
C ASP A 221 -0.15 -17.31 10.34
N THR A 222 0.68 -16.89 11.29
CA THR A 222 2.06 -17.35 11.46
C THR A 222 2.18 -18.53 12.42
N SER A 223 1.06 -19.16 12.81
CA SER A 223 1.06 -20.26 13.78
C SER A 223 1.76 -21.48 13.20
N THR A 224 2.48 -22.21 14.05
CA THR A 224 2.97 -23.55 13.73
C THR A 224 1.93 -24.58 14.14
N TYR A 225 1.33 -25.25 13.15
CA TYR A 225 0.35 -26.29 13.41
C TYR A 225 1.04 -27.63 13.58
N CYS A 226 0.87 -28.24 14.75
CA CYS A 226 1.22 -29.63 14.96
C CYS A 226 -0.03 -30.52 14.73
N PRO A 227 0.12 -31.69 14.09
CA PRO A 227 -0.98 -32.63 13.98
C PRO A 227 -1.45 -33.05 15.36
N GLU A 228 -2.76 -33.05 15.60
CA GLU A 228 -3.33 -33.70 16.76
C GLU A 228 -3.89 -35.07 16.34
N LEU A 229 -3.72 -36.08 17.19
CA LEU A 229 -4.35 -37.38 17.01
C LEU A 229 -5.87 -37.23 17.20
N GLY A 230 -6.61 -37.32 16.11
CA GLY A 230 -8.07 -37.32 16.12
C GLY A 230 -8.66 -38.57 16.77
N ARG A 231 -9.98 -38.57 16.99
CA ARG A 231 -10.71 -39.70 17.63
C ARG A 231 -10.60 -41.01 16.84
N SER A 232 -10.37 -40.94 15.53
CA SER A 232 -10.13 -42.07 14.64
C SER A 232 -8.70 -42.62 14.70
N GLY A 233 -7.81 -41.99 15.49
CA GLY A 233 -6.37 -42.29 15.49
C GLY A 233 -5.61 -41.67 14.31
N GLN A 234 -6.29 -40.99 13.39
CA GLN A 234 -5.65 -40.24 12.31
C GLN A 234 -5.26 -38.84 12.79
N GLN A 235 -4.09 -38.38 12.35
CA GLN A 235 -3.62 -37.03 12.61
C GLN A 235 -4.41 -36.03 11.77
N SER A 236 -5.11 -35.09 12.42
CA SER A 236 -5.75 -33.94 11.75
C SER A 236 -5.16 -32.64 12.30
N PHE A 237 -4.93 -31.69 11.41
CA PHE A 237 -4.40 -30.37 11.76
C PHE A 237 -5.51 -29.35 12.03
N LEU A 238 -6.73 -29.65 11.58
CA LEU A 238 -7.90 -28.80 11.77
C LEU A 238 -9.03 -29.63 12.38
N GLU A 239 -9.52 -29.15 13.51
CA GLU A 239 -10.57 -29.80 14.27
C GLU A 239 -11.90 -29.76 13.48
N PRO A 240 -12.82 -30.73 13.67
CA PRO A 240 -14.19 -30.63 13.16
C PRO A 240 -14.89 -29.31 13.53
N VAL A 241 -14.45 -28.69 14.63
CA VAL A 241 -14.85 -27.36 15.08
C VAL A 241 -14.55 -26.29 14.02
N PHE A 242 -13.45 -26.39 13.28
CA PHE A 242 -13.11 -25.47 12.20
C PHE A 242 -14.18 -25.51 11.11
N ILE A 243 -14.51 -26.70 10.59
CA ILE A 243 -15.51 -26.91 9.54
C ILE A 243 -16.87 -26.36 9.99
N GLN A 244 -17.30 -26.74 11.20
CA GLN A 244 -18.58 -26.30 11.76
C GLN A 244 -18.65 -24.79 12.03
N SER A 245 -17.52 -24.17 12.37
CA SER A 245 -17.47 -22.73 12.64
C SER A 245 -17.44 -21.94 11.33
N LEU A 246 -16.63 -22.37 10.37
CA LEU A 246 -16.53 -21.72 9.06
C LEU A 246 -17.85 -21.84 8.29
N SER A 247 -18.52 -23.00 8.31
CA SER A 247 -19.83 -23.17 7.65
C SER A 247 -20.92 -22.24 8.19
N LYS A 248 -20.84 -21.84 9.46
CA LYS A 248 -21.75 -20.84 10.05
C LYS A 248 -21.44 -19.41 9.61
N LEU A 249 -20.17 -19.11 9.34
CA LEU A 249 -19.69 -17.79 8.93
C LEU A 249 -19.80 -17.59 7.41
N SER A 250 -19.86 -18.67 6.65
CA SER A 250 -19.70 -18.65 5.19
C SER A 250 -20.91 -18.14 4.41
N MET A 251 -22.10 -18.08 5.02
CA MET A 251 -23.37 -17.72 4.35
C MET A 251 -23.36 -16.34 3.68
N CYS A 252 -22.51 -15.42 4.12
CA CYS A 252 -22.33 -14.10 3.51
C CYS A 252 -20.89 -13.81 3.10
N LEU A 253 -19.98 -14.78 3.27
CA LEU A 253 -18.56 -14.59 3.02
C LEU A 253 -18.29 -14.51 1.52
N THR A 254 -17.93 -13.32 1.05
CA THR A 254 -17.59 -13.04 -0.35
C THR A 254 -16.09 -12.95 -0.58
N SER A 255 -15.29 -12.69 0.44
CA SER A 255 -13.83 -12.63 0.35
C SER A 255 -13.16 -13.35 1.51
N LEU A 256 -12.24 -14.25 1.19
CA LEU A 256 -11.40 -14.95 2.15
C LEU A 256 -9.94 -14.84 1.71
N THR A 257 -9.12 -14.22 2.55
CA THR A 257 -7.69 -14.07 2.33
C THR A 257 -6.95 -14.71 3.49
N ILE A 258 -6.11 -15.70 3.23
CA ILE A 258 -5.26 -16.36 4.22
C ILE A 258 -3.82 -16.21 3.75
N THR A 259 -2.99 -15.52 4.54
CA THR A 259 -1.59 -15.23 4.23
C THR A 259 -0.66 -15.72 5.32
N GLN A 260 0.59 -15.99 4.92
CA GLN A 260 1.67 -16.45 5.80
C GLN A 260 1.36 -17.77 6.54
N CYS A 261 0.34 -18.51 6.11
CA CYS A 261 -0.06 -19.74 6.77
C CYS A 261 0.98 -20.84 6.55
N SER A 262 1.36 -21.50 7.65
CA SER A 262 2.21 -22.69 7.61
C SER A 262 1.48 -23.94 7.13
N LEU A 263 0.15 -23.95 7.19
CA LEU A 263 -0.67 -25.08 6.75
C LEU A 263 -0.62 -25.22 5.23
N ARG A 264 -0.52 -26.45 4.75
CA ARG A 264 -0.70 -26.79 3.33
C ARG A 264 -1.52 -28.08 3.20
N PRO A 265 -2.80 -28.07 3.61
CA PRO A 265 -3.59 -29.30 3.60
C PRO A 265 -3.98 -29.70 2.18
N LEU A 266 -3.87 -30.99 1.89
CA LEU A 266 -4.41 -31.57 0.67
C LEU A 266 -5.95 -31.47 0.67
N GLY A 267 -6.52 -31.07 -0.47
CA GLY A 267 -7.96 -30.87 -0.60
C GLY A 267 -8.51 -29.60 0.07
N LEU A 268 -7.66 -28.68 0.53
CA LEU A 268 -8.13 -27.43 1.17
C LEU A 268 -9.00 -26.59 0.23
N LEU A 269 -8.66 -26.50 -1.06
CA LEU A 269 -9.43 -25.72 -2.03
C LEU A 269 -10.87 -26.25 -2.16
N PRO A 270 -11.10 -27.55 -2.44
CA PRO A 270 -12.43 -28.14 -2.38
C PRO A 270 -13.19 -27.87 -1.09
N VAL A 271 -12.54 -28.02 0.07
CA VAL A 271 -13.16 -27.75 1.38
C VAL A 271 -13.64 -26.31 1.47
N LEU A 272 -12.78 -25.33 1.18
CA LEU A 272 -13.12 -23.91 1.31
C LEU A 272 -14.25 -23.51 0.36
N LEU A 273 -14.23 -23.97 -0.89
CA LEU A 273 -15.26 -23.66 -1.87
C LEU A 273 -16.59 -24.35 -1.55
N THR A 274 -16.54 -25.57 -1.01
CA THR A 274 -17.74 -26.29 -0.54
C THR A 274 -18.39 -25.61 0.66
N LEU A 275 -17.58 -25.13 1.61
CA LEU A 275 -18.08 -24.45 2.80
C LEU A 275 -18.55 -23.02 2.50
N CYS A 276 -17.96 -22.35 1.50
CA CYS A 276 -18.20 -20.94 1.18
C CYS A 276 -18.76 -20.75 -0.25
N PRO A 277 -20.04 -21.09 -0.50
CA PRO A 277 -20.61 -21.02 -1.84
C PRO A 277 -20.72 -19.60 -2.40
N ARG A 278 -20.82 -18.57 -1.55
CA ARG A 278 -20.92 -17.17 -1.98
C ARG A 278 -19.56 -16.47 -2.16
N LEU A 279 -18.48 -17.23 -2.09
CA LEU A 279 -17.14 -16.70 -2.15
C LEU A 279 -16.87 -16.17 -3.56
N VAL A 280 -16.57 -14.87 -3.69
CA VAL A 280 -16.20 -14.20 -4.93
C VAL A 280 -14.69 -14.16 -5.10
N GLN A 281 -13.97 -13.98 -4.00
CA GLN A 281 -12.51 -13.95 -3.95
C GLN A 281 -11.96 -14.92 -2.90
N LEU A 282 -11.02 -15.75 -3.34
CA LEU A 282 -10.21 -16.60 -2.48
C LEU A 282 -8.74 -16.30 -2.71
N THR A 283 -8.01 -15.98 -1.64
CA THR A 283 -6.57 -15.79 -1.65
C THR A 283 -5.93 -16.67 -0.59
N TYR A 284 -4.95 -17.49 -1.00
CA TYR A 284 -4.18 -18.34 -0.10
C TYR A 284 -2.69 -18.25 -0.44
N THR A 285 -1.94 -17.56 0.41
CA THR A 285 -0.49 -17.37 0.24
C THR A 285 0.25 -18.01 1.42
N PRO A 286 0.92 -19.16 1.21
CA PRO A 286 1.64 -19.84 2.28
C PRO A 286 2.88 -19.06 2.73
N GLN A 287 3.41 -19.41 3.89
CA GLN A 287 4.71 -18.87 4.34
C GLN A 287 5.84 -19.40 3.41
N PRO A 288 6.76 -18.55 2.92
CA PRO A 288 7.77 -18.94 1.93
C PRO A 288 8.96 -19.74 2.48
N PHE A 289 9.11 -19.85 3.81
CA PHE A 289 10.33 -20.40 4.43
C PHE A 289 10.17 -21.76 5.10
N LEU A 290 9.01 -22.41 5.00
CA LEU A 290 8.77 -23.72 5.60
C LEU A 290 9.03 -24.81 4.56
N ILE A 291 10.24 -25.37 4.64
CA ILE A 291 10.86 -26.32 3.68
C ILE A 291 10.22 -27.72 3.72
N ASP A 292 9.51 -28.05 4.80
CA ASP A 292 9.03 -29.41 5.00
C ASP A 292 7.69 -29.66 4.29
N ARG A 293 7.69 -30.61 3.36
CA ARG A 293 6.51 -31.22 2.75
C ARG A 293 5.69 -31.95 3.83
N TYR A 294 4.96 -31.21 4.66
CA TYR A 294 3.89 -31.83 5.44
C TYR A 294 2.76 -32.16 4.46
N SER A 295 2.83 -33.36 3.87
CA SER A 295 1.69 -33.99 3.21
C SER A 295 0.67 -34.30 4.31
N LEU A 296 -0.17 -33.32 4.59
CA LEU A 296 -1.28 -33.54 5.51
C LEU A 296 -2.19 -34.57 4.87
N PRO A 297 -2.69 -35.58 5.61
CA PRO A 297 -3.68 -36.49 5.07
C PRO A 297 -4.86 -35.67 4.52
N THR A 298 -5.44 -36.16 3.41
CA THR A 298 -6.62 -35.57 2.82
C THR A 298 -7.72 -35.43 3.87
N TRP A 299 -8.42 -34.30 3.82
CA TRP A 299 -9.50 -34.05 4.77
C TRP A 299 -10.56 -35.15 4.64
N ASP A 300 -11.13 -35.52 5.78
CA ASP A 300 -12.27 -36.42 5.77
C ASP A 300 -13.49 -35.70 5.16
N GLY A 301 -13.69 -35.92 3.87
CA GLY A 301 -14.78 -35.35 3.09
C GLY A 301 -16.17 -35.81 3.54
N ILE A 302 -16.27 -36.83 4.41
CA ILE A 302 -17.56 -37.38 4.88
C ILE A 302 -18.40 -36.30 5.59
N LEU A 303 -17.76 -35.32 6.22
CA LEU A 303 -18.45 -34.25 6.96
C LEU A 303 -18.78 -33.03 6.09
N LEU A 304 -18.33 -32.98 4.84
CA LEU A 304 -18.59 -31.87 3.94
C LEU A 304 -19.96 -32.05 3.27
N PRO A 305 -20.73 -30.96 3.08
CA PRO A 305 -21.91 -31.01 2.23
C PRO A 305 -21.49 -31.28 0.78
N ASP A 306 -22.45 -31.66 -0.06
CA ASP A 306 -22.19 -31.78 -1.49
C ASP A 306 -21.72 -30.43 -2.07
N PRO A 307 -20.66 -30.41 -2.90
CA PRO A 307 -20.17 -29.19 -3.54
C PRO A 307 -21.27 -28.47 -4.32
N GLN A 308 -21.35 -27.15 -4.15
CA GLN A 308 -22.26 -26.30 -4.90
C GLN A 308 -21.47 -25.38 -5.84
N VAL A 309 -22.16 -24.90 -6.88
CA VAL A 309 -21.62 -23.84 -7.73
C VAL A 309 -21.42 -22.58 -6.89
N THR A 310 -20.23 -22.02 -6.98
CA THR A 310 -19.79 -20.85 -6.24
C THR A 310 -19.82 -19.59 -7.08
N ASP A 311 -19.86 -18.44 -6.41
CA ASP A 311 -19.74 -17.12 -7.04
C ASP A 311 -18.28 -16.73 -7.36
N LEU A 312 -17.33 -17.69 -7.30
CA LEU A 312 -15.90 -17.40 -7.35
C LEU A 312 -15.51 -16.81 -8.71
N LYS A 313 -14.98 -15.59 -8.65
CA LYS A 313 -14.42 -14.87 -9.80
C LYS A 313 -12.90 -14.80 -9.74
N ARG A 314 -12.33 -14.77 -8.52
CA ARG A 314 -10.89 -14.58 -8.29
C ARG A 314 -10.32 -15.65 -7.38
N LEU A 315 -9.32 -16.35 -7.90
CA LEU A 315 -8.54 -17.34 -7.19
C LEU A 315 -7.06 -16.93 -7.18
N ASP A 316 -6.50 -16.71 -6.00
CA ASP A 316 -5.06 -16.58 -5.78
C ASP A 316 -4.62 -17.75 -4.90
N TRP A 317 -3.86 -18.69 -5.45
CA TRP A 317 -3.68 -20.02 -4.89
C TRP A 317 -2.24 -20.49 -4.99
N MET A 318 -1.87 -21.47 -4.15
CA MET A 318 -0.52 -22.05 -4.14
C MET A 318 -0.40 -23.26 -5.08
N THR A 319 0.80 -23.53 -5.60
CA THR A 319 1.11 -24.68 -6.48
C THR A 319 1.56 -25.92 -5.69
N TYR A 320 0.82 -26.29 -4.65
CA TYR A 320 1.05 -27.52 -3.87
C TYR A 320 -0.16 -28.44 -4.01
N TRP A 321 -0.05 -29.44 -4.88
CA TRP A 321 -1.15 -30.35 -5.19
C TRP A 321 -0.73 -31.81 -5.20
N GLU A 322 -1.73 -32.69 -5.14
CA GLU A 322 -1.60 -34.06 -5.60
C GLU A 322 -1.85 -34.13 -7.12
N SER A 323 -1.19 -35.06 -7.80
CA SER A 323 -1.42 -35.32 -9.24
C SER A 323 -1.37 -34.07 -10.11
N ASP A 324 -0.39 -33.18 -9.86
CA ASP A 324 -0.17 -31.94 -10.61
C ASP A 324 -1.40 -31.01 -10.72
N GLY A 325 -2.28 -31.04 -9.71
CA GLY A 325 -3.43 -30.14 -9.60
C GLY A 325 -4.61 -30.52 -10.49
N VAL A 326 -4.60 -31.70 -11.13
CA VAL A 326 -5.68 -32.15 -12.03
C VAL A 326 -7.03 -32.21 -11.29
N ASN A 327 -7.03 -32.76 -10.08
CA ASN A 327 -8.26 -32.93 -9.29
C ASN A 327 -8.83 -31.58 -8.84
N GLU A 328 -7.96 -30.67 -8.37
CA GLU A 328 -8.32 -29.32 -7.97
C GLU A 328 -8.84 -28.52 -9.16
N ALA A 329 -8.22 -28.63 -10.33
CA ALA A 329 -8.68 -27.95 -11.53
C ALA A 329 -10.06 -28.46 -11.97
N ALA A 330 -10.26 -29.77 -12.01
CA ALA A 330 -11.56 -30.37 -12.34
C ALA A 330 -12.65 -29.91 -11.35
N PHE A 331 -12.32 -29.84 -10.06
CA PHE A 331 -13.24 -29.33 -9.03
C PHE A 331 -13.58 -27.85 -9.25
N VAL A 332 -12.57 -27.01 -9.52
CA VAL A 332 -12.76 -25.58 -9.79
C VAL A 332 -13.59 -25.37 -11.05
N VAL A 333 -13.36 -26.13 -12.12
CA VAL A 333 -14.19 -26.06 -13.33
C VAL A 333 -15.65 -26.38 -13.02
N ALA A 334 -15.90 -27.45 -12.25
CA ALA A 334 -17.26 -27.86 -11.91
C ALA A 334 -17.97 -26.84 -11.00
N CYS A 335 -17.25 -26.22 -10.07
CA CYS A 335 -17.84 -25.35 -9.04
C CYS A 335 -17.70 -23.85 -9.32
N CYS A 336 -16.86 -23.41 -10.27
CA CYS A 336 -16.53 -21.99 -10.46
C CYS A 336 -16.63 -21.58 -11.94
N PRO A 337 -17.82 -21.69 -12.59
CA PRO A 337 -17.99 -21.36 -14.01
C PRO A 337 -17.77 -19.87 -14.31
N ASN A 338 -17.81 -19.02 -13.30
CA ASN A 338 -17.61 -17.57 -13.39
C ASN A 338 -16.18 -17.13 -13.10
N LEU A 339 -15.22 -18.06 -13.03
CA LEU A 339 -13.83 -17.75 -12.75
C LEU A 339 -13.25 -16.85 -13.85
N GLN A 340 -12.80 -15.67 -13.46
CA GLN A 340 -12.22 -14.66 -14.36
C GLN A 340 -10.72 -14.48 -14.14
N TYR A 341 -10.24 -14.77 -12.93
CA TYR A 341 -8.89 -14.48 -12.50
C TYR A 341 -8.30 -15.67 -11.76
N VAL A 342 -7.13 -16.09 -12.21
CA VAL A 342 -6.30 -17.08 -11.53
C VAL A 342 -4.89 -16.54 -11.35
N ARG A 343 -4.40 -16.58 -10.12
CA ARG A 343 -2.99 -16.39 -9.79
C ARG A 343 -2.49 -17.61 -9.04
N LEU A 344 -1.33 -18.10 -9.48
CA LEU A 344 -0.66 -19.25 -8.90
C LEU A 344 0.66 -18.80 -8.29
N HIS A 345 0.73 -18.80 -6.97
CA HIS A 345 1.95 -18.63 -6.21
C HIS A 345 2.80 -19.88 -6.35
N ALA A 346 3.79 -19.81 -7.22
CA ALA A 346 4.93 -20.70 -7.12
C ALA A 346 5.98 -20.05 -6.23
N HIS A 347 6.51 -20.87 -5.35
CA HIS A 347 7.72 -20.56 -4.61
C HIS A 347 8.82 -21.48 -5.14
N HIS A 348 10.06 -20.97 -5.22
CA HIS A 348 11.30 -21.66 -5.59
C HIS A 348 11.63 -22.94 -4.78
N GLU A 349 10.69 -23.48 -4.01
CA GLU A 349 10.85 -24.75 -3.35
C GLU A 349 10.98 -25.85 -4.42
N GLN A 350 11.98 -26.72 -4.28
CA GLN A 350 12.26 -27.89 -5.15
C GLN A 350 11.09 -28.90 -5.25
N ASN A 351 9.96 -28.58 -4.63
CA ASN A 351 8.85 -29.45 -4.34
C ASN A 351 7.52 -28.91 -4.87
N ALA A 352 7.49 -27.75 -5.52
CA ALA A 352 6.29 -27.25 -6.16
C ALA A 352 5.83 -28.21 -7.26
N SER A 353 4.53 -28.50 -7.30
CA SER A 353 3.91 -29.28 -8.38
C SER A 353 3.91 -28.45 -9.67
N ASP A 354 3.99 -29.11 -10.82
CA ASP A 354 3.90 -28.44 -12.12
C ASP A 354 2.47 -27.89 -12.32
N PRO A 355 2.25 -26.56 -12.44
CA PRO A 355 0.94 -25.97 -12.67
C PRO A 355 0.40 -26.13 -14.07
N HIS A 356 1.17 -26.72 -14.99
CA HIS A 356 0.77 -26.87 -16.36
C HIS A 356 -0.58 -27.59 -16.54
N GLN A 357 -0.79 -28.72 -15.85
CA GLN A 357 -2.04 -29.49 -15.99
C GLN A 357 -3.22 -28.69 -15.43
N PHE A 358 -3.06 -28.10 -14.24
CA PHE A 358 -4.08 -27.23 -13.65
C PHE A 358 -4.45 -26.08 -14.60
N VAL A 359 -3.46 -25.34 -15.10
CA VAL A 359 -3.66 -24.18 -15.98
C VAL A 359 -4.34 -24.59 -17.29
N ASN A 360 -3.98 -25.73 -17.87
CA ASN A 360 -4.62 -26.21 -19.09
C ASN A 360 -6.09 -26.51 -18.91
N ILE A 361 -6.45 -27.24 -17.85
CA ILE A 361 -7.84 -27.60 -17.56
C ILE A 361 -8.66 -26.33 -17.33
N ILE A 362 -8.17 -25.41 -16.48
CA ILE A 362 -8.87 -24.14 -16.20
C ILE A 362 -9.01 -23.30 -17.48
N ARG A 363 -7.96 -23.19 -18.29
CA ARG A 363 -8.01 -22.41 -19.54
C ARG A 363 -9.02 -22.98 -20.54
N GLN A 364 -9.10 -24.31 -20.65
CA GLN A 364 -9.99 -24.98 -21.61
C GLN A 364 -11.46 -24.90 -21.18
N GLU A 365 -11.72 -25.04 -19.88
CA GLU A 365 -13.08 -25.25 -19.36
C GLU A 365 -13.67 -24.03 -18.64
N CYS A 366 -12.88 -22.98 -18.35
CA CYS A 366 -13.37 -21.72 -17.79
C CYS A 366 -13.41 -20.62 -18.87
N PRO A 367 -14.51 -20.48 -19.64
CA PRO A 367 -14.57 -19.57 -20.80
C PRO A 367 -14.48 -18.08 -20.42
N ARG A 368 -14.68 -17.74 -19.14
CA ARG A 368 -14.63 -16.38 -18.60
C ARG A 368 -13.25 -15.98 -18.07
N LEU A 369 -12.25 -16.85 -18.16
CA LEU A 369 -10.90 -16.57 -17.68
C LEU A 369 -10.25 -15.45 -18.50
N LYS A 370 -10.09 -14.27 -17.89
CA LYS A 370 -9.47 -13.08 -18.49
C LYS A 370 -8.04 -12.86 -17.98
N TYR A 371 -7.74 -13.25 -16.75
CA TYR A 371 -6.46 -13.00 -16.08
C TYR A 371 -5.80 -14.29 -15.62
N LEU A 372 -4.56 -14.50 -16.03
CA LEU A 372 -3.73 -15.60 -15.57
C LEU A 372 -2.36 -15.09 -15.13
N SER A 373 -1.98 -15.39 -13.90
CA SER A 373 -0.65 -15.11 -13.37
C SER A 373 -0.01 -16.36 -12.78
N ILE A 374 1.23 -16.61 -13.15
CA ILE A 374 2.00 -17.77 -12.70
C ILE A 374 3.33 -17.25 -12.16
N GLY A 375 3.60 -17.52 -10.87
CA GLY A 375 4.83 -17.20 -10.17
C GLY A 375 4.72 -16.06 -9.15
N ALA A 376 5.87 -15.48 -8.79
CA ALA A 376 6.00 -14.52 -7.69
C ALA A 376 5.55 -13.08 -8.06
N LEU A 377 5.19 -12.82 -9.32
CA LEU A 377 4.77 -11.49 -9.76
C LEU A 377 3.49 -11.06 -9.04
N GLU A 378 3.58 -9.97 -8.25
CA GLU A 378 2.39 -9.30 -7.74
C GLU A 378 1.62 -8.67 -8.89
N LEU A 379 0.32 -8.95 -8.91
CA LEU A 379 -0.56 -8.29 -9.82
C LEU A 379 -0.85 -6.87 -9.32
N PRO A 380 -1.03 -5.90 -10.23
CA PRO A 380 -1.56 -4.60 -9.83
C PRO A 380 -2.82 -4.86 -9.02
N LYS A 381 -3.02 -4.11 -7.94
CA LYS A 381 -4.30 -4.13 -7.24
C LYS A 381 -5.33 -3.74 -8.28
N LEU A 382 -6.12 -4.71 -8.74
CA LEU A 382 -7.36 -4.41 -9.45
C LEU A 382 -8.12 -3.57 -8.45
N SER A 383 -8.20 -2.26 -8.70
CA SER A 383 -9.03 -1.39 -7.89
C SER A 383 -10.42 -2.01 -7.95
N GLU A 384 -11.02 -2.27 -6.78
CA GLU A 384 -12.40 -2.79 -6.69
C GLU A 384 -13.40 -1.90 -7.46
N GLU A 385 -12.97 -0.68 -7.82
CA GLU A 385 -13.71 0.31 -8.59
C GLU A 385 -13.64 0.16 -10.13
N GLN A 386 -12.72 -0.63 -10.70
CA GLN A 386 -12.93 -1.16 -12.07
C GLN A 386 -13.90 -2.35 -12.01
N ASP A 387 -15.02 -2.11 -11.34
CA ASP A 387 -16.19 -2.97 -11.32
C ASP A 387 -16.61 -3.16 -12.78
N ASP A 388 -16.85 -4.41 -13.19
CA ASP A 388 -17.31 -4.86 -14.52
C ASP A 388 -18.60 -4.13 -15.03
N LYS A 389 -19.13 -3.16 -14.26
CA LYS A 389 -20.34 -2.38 -14.55
C LYS A 389 -20.26 -1.54 -15.82
N ASP A 390 -19.06 -1.13 -16.23
CA ASP A 390 -18.87 -0.26 -17.40
C ASP A 390 -18.43 -1.01 -18.66
N ILE A 391 -18.20 -2.33 -18.60
CA ILE A 391 -17.88 -3.13 -19.79
C ILE A 391 -19.20 -3.69 -20.34
N PRO A 392 -19.66 -3.28 -21.53
CA PRO A 392 -20.88 -3.81 -22.13
C PRO A 392 -20.81 -5.35 -22.18
N GLU A 393 -21.85 -6.03 -21.67
CA GLU A 393 -21.93 -7.50 -21.66
C GLU A 393 -21.76 -8.12 -23.07
N GLU A 394 -22.00 -7.34 -24.12
CA GLU A 394 -21.95 -7.75 -25.54
C GLU A 394 -20.53 -7.96 -26.09
N LEU A 395 -19.46 -7.64 -25.36
CA LEU A 395 -18.07 -7.89 -25.76
C LEU A 395 -17.35 -8.87 -24.83
N GLN A 396 -18.04 -9.92 -24.36
CA GLN A 396 -17.41 -11.05 -23.67
C GLN A 396 -16.55 -11.87 -24.65
N ILE A 397 -15.38 -11.34 -24.97
CA ILE A 397 -14.33 -12.07 -25.70
C ILE A 397 -13.82 -13.16 -24.76
N SER A 398 -14.08 -14.43 -25.13
CA SER A 398 -13.53 -15.60 -24.42
C SER A 398 -12.03 -15.70 -24.66
N GLY A 399 -11.26 -15.93 -23.59
CA GLY A 399 -9.82 -16.13 -23.65
C GLY A 399 -9.03 -15.16 -22.78
N ILE A 400 -7.76 -15.49 -22.57
CA ILE A 400 -6.87 -14.76 -21.65
C ILE A 400 -6.51 -13.41 -22.28
N GLN A 401 -6.76 -12.33 -21.53
CA GLN A 401 -6.44 -10.95 -21.93
C GLN A 401 -5.17 -10.46 -21.25
N HIS A 402 -4.96 -10.83 -19.99
CA HIS A 402 -3.80 -10.42 -19.21
C HIS A 402 -3.04 -11.64 -18.72
N LEU A 403 -1.80 -11.78 -19.19
CA LEU A 403 -0.94 -12.92 -18.90
C LEU A 403 0.33 -12.46 -18.19
N PHE A 404 0.60 -13.03 -17.02
CA PHE A 404 1.76 -12.71 -16.19
C PHE A 404 2.53 -13.98 -15.89
N LEU A 405 3.81 -14.00 -16.22
CA LEU A 405 4.62 -15.20 -16.20
C LEU A 405 5.97 -14.91 -15.57
N ASP A 406 6.34 -15.74 -14.61
CA ASP A 406 7.66 -15.75 -14.01
C ASP A 406 8.35 -17.08 -14.34
N SER A 407 9.20 -17.10 -15.35
CA SER A 407 9.89 -18.32 -15.77
C SER A 407 11.12 -18.66 -14.94
N ARG A 408 11.46 -17.86 -13.92
CA ARG A 408 12.42 -18.27 -12.89
C ARG A 408 11.89 -19.44 -12.09
N GLU A 409 10.57 -19.64 -12.11
CA GLU A 409 9.92 -20.80 -11.56
C GLU A 409 9.74 -21.83 -12.70
N PRO A 410 10.21 -23.09 -12.55
CA PRO A 410 10.20 -24.12 -13.59
C PRO A 410 8.79 -24.71 -13.81
N LEU A 411 7.82 -23.86 -14.08
CA LEU A 411 6.39 -24.16 -13.98
C LEU A 411 5.71 -24.46 -15.31
N MET A 412 6.39 -24.22 -16.43
CA MET A 412 5.84 -24.51 -17.74
C MET A 412 6.95 -24.91 -18.67
N THR A 413 6.74 -26.02 -19.40
CA THR A 413 7.65 -26.38 -20.47
C THR A 413 7.53 -25.38 -21.64
N ARG A 414 8.54 -25.37 -22.51
CA ARG A 414 8.61 -24.48 -23.68
C ARG A 414 7.40 -24.65 -24.61
N THR A 415 6.97 -25.90 -24.80
CA THR A 415 5.84 -26.25 -25.67
C THR A 415 4.53 -25.72 -25.13
N ASP A 416 4.40 -25.69 -23.81
CA ASP A 416 3.15 -25.35 -23.12
C ASP A 416 2.92 -23.85 -23.13
N LEU A 417 3.97 -23.08 -22.81
CA LEU A 417 3.94 -21.62 -22.89
C LEU A 417 3.58 -21.19 -24.31
N ARG A 418 4.19 -21.83 -25.30
CA ARG A 418 3.90 -21.57 -26.70
C ARG A 418 2.46 -21.91 -27.06
N SER A 419 1.96 -23.08 -26.66
CA SER A 419 0.56 -23.49 -26.88
C SER A 419 -0.42 -22.48 -26.28
N MET A 420 -0.12 -22.00 -25.07
CA MET A 420 -0.92 -20.98 -24.40
C MET A 420 -0.92 -19.65 -25.15
N LEU A 421 0.24 -19.16 -25.61
CA LEU A 421 0.33 -17.92 -26.39
C LEU A 421 -0.40 -18.03 -27.73
N VAL A 422 -0.23 -19.13 -28.45
CA VAL A 422 -0.91 -19.38 -29.74
C VAL A 422 -2.43 -19.39 -29.56
N SER A 423 -2.92 -20.11 -28.55
CA SER A 423 -4.37 -20.22 -28.30
C SER A 423 -5.05 -18.92 -27.88
N ASN A 424 -4.29 -17.95 -27.36
CA ASN A 424 -4.81 -16.66 -26.88
C ASN A 424 -4.25 -15.47 -27.67
N GLN A 425 -3.68 -15.71 -28.86
CA GLN A 425 -2.97 -14.67 -29.61
C GLN A 425 -3.87 -13.50 -30.02
N ASP A 426 -5.17 -13.76 -30.20
CA ASP A 426 -6.18 -12.78 -30.59
C ASP A 426 -6.88 -12.10 -29.41
N THR A 427 -6.54 -12.48 -28.16
CA THR A 427 -7.18 -11.97 -26.94
C THR A 427 -6.22 -11.26 -26.01
N ILE A 428 -4.94 -11.65 -25.99
CA ILE A 428 -3.93 -11.05 -25.11
C ILE A 428 -3.76 -9.56 -25.44
N THR A 429 -4.06 -8.71 -24.46
CA THR A 429 -3.84 -7.26 -24.48
C THR A 429 -2.67 -6.84 -23.61
N LYS A 430 -2.32 -7.63 -22.59
CA LYS A 430 -1.20 -7.38 -21.68
C LYS A 430 -0.39 -8.64 -21.43
N LEU A 431 0.92 -8.56 -21.64
CA LEU A 431 1.87 -9.62 -21.35
C LEU A 431 2.98 -9.10 -20.43
N VAL A 432 3.14 -9.74 -19.28
CA VAL A 432 4.27 -9.52 -18.37
C VAL A 432 5.05 -10.81 -18.26
N TYR A 433 6.35 -10.75 -18.51
CA TYR A 433 7.22 -11.92 -18.51
C TYR A 433 8.53 -11.63 -17.78
N ALA A 434 8.83 -12.39 -16.74
CA ALA A 434 10.13 -12.39 -16.07
C ALA A 434 10.89 -13.67 -16.46
N GLY A 435 11.96 -13.50 -17.21
CA GLY A 435 12.88 -14.55 -17.64
C GLY A 435 13.76 -15.08 -16.51
N ASP A 436 14.39 -16.22 -16.75
CA ASP A 436 15.51 -16.69 -15.93
C ASP A 436 16.80 -16.00 -16.41
N PRO A 437 17.52 -15.25 -15.56
CA PRO A 437 18.78 -14.61 -15.95
C PRO A 437 19.85 -15.60 -16.43
N ASP A 438 19.76 -16.87 -16.02
CA ASP A 438 20.74 -17.92 -16.36
C ASP A 438 20.37 -18.68 -17.66
N ASP A 439 19.19 -18.43 -18.26
CA ASP A 439 18.81 -18.98 -19.57
C ASP A 439 19.56 -18.24 -20.71
N VAL A 440 20.87 -18.50 -20.81
CA VAL A 440 21.77 -17.92 -21.81
C VAL A 440 21.51 -18.58 -23.17
N SER A 441 20.57 -18.00 -23.91
CA SER A 441 20.24 -18.11 -25.34
C SER A 441 20.86 -19.26 -26.17
N LEU A 442 19.97 -20.10 -26.72
CA LEU A 442 20.20 -20.90 -27.93
C LEU A 442 20.36 -19.99 -29.17
N THR A 443 21.02 -20.53 -30.20
CA THR A 443 21.35 -19.82 -31.46
C THR A 443 20.09 -19.31 -32.19
N PRO A 444 20.09 -18.04 -32.67
CA PRO A 444 18.92 -17.35 -33.22
C PRO A 444 18.38 -17.85 -34.58
N ASP A 445 19.03 -18.81 -35.23
CA ASP A 445 18.81 -19.09 -36.66
C ASP A 445 17.70 -20.11 -36.99
N GLU A 446 17.01 -20.70 -36.01
CA GLU A 446 16.05 -21.80 -36.26
C GLU A 446 14.58 -21.53 -35.88
N VAL A 447 14.22 -20.31 -35.48
CA VAL A 447 12.87 -20.08 -34.92
C VAL A 447 12.07 -19.05 -35.71
N GLU A 448 11.20 -19.53 -36.59
CA GLU A 448 10.12 -18.73 -37.16
C GLU A 448 9.14 -18.27 -36.06
N PRO A 449 8.66 -17.01 -36.11
CA PRO A 449 7.66 -16.52 -35.18
C PRO A 449 6.31 -17.14 -35.52
N LEU A 450 5.86 -18.06 -34.68
CA LEU A 450 4.68 -18.89 -34.94
C LEU A 450 3.37 -18.33 -34.37
N PHE A 451 3.39 -17.15 -33.74
CA PHE A 451 2.18 -16.51 -33.19
C PHE A 451 2.19 -14.99 -33.42
N GLN A 452 1.00 -14.40 -33.55
CA GLN A 452 0.81 -12.96 -33.79
C GLN A 452 -0.09 -12.35 -32.73
N LEU A 453 0.49 -11.56 -31.81
CA LEU A 453 -0.25 -10.90 -30.73
C LEU A 453 -0.84 -9.56 -31.18
N LYS A 454 -1.78 -9.60 -32.13
CA LYS A 454 -2.31 -8.41 -32.81
C LYS A 454 -2.95 -7.38 -31.88
N LYS A 455 -3.50 -7.84 -30.76
CA LYS A 455 -4.17 -7.00 -29.74
C LYS A 455 -3.28 -6.62 -28.57
N LEU A 456 -2.00 -7.03 -28.54
CA LEU A 456 -1.10 -6.73 -27.44
C LEU A 456 -0.84 -5.22 -27.38
N GLN A 457 -1.28 -4.59 -26.29
CA GLN A 457 -1.13 -3.16 -26.00
C GLN A 457 0.01 -2.90 -25.02
N GLU A 458 0.17 -3.77 -24.01
CA GLU A 458 1.20 -3.63 -22.97
C GLU A 458 2.12 -4.85 -22.92
N LEU A 459 3.43 -4.63 -23.07
CA LEU A 459 4.45 -5.66 -22.95
C LEU A 459 5.48 -5.25 -21.89
N THR A 460 5.63 -6.06 -20.85
CA THR A 460 6.67 -5.92 -19.84
C THR A 460 7.54 -7.17 -19.82
N MET A 461 8.85 -7.02 -20.02
CA MET A 461 9.78 -8.15 -19.98
C MET A 461 10.98 -7.85 -19.09
N GLY A 462 11.48 -8.83 -18.35
CA GLY A 462 12.76 -8.68 -17.65
C GLY A 462 13.57 -9.96 -17.48
N PHE A 463 14.84 -9.83 -17.07
CA PHE A 463 15.78 -10.95 -16.80
C PHE A 463 16.03 -11.89 -17.99
N GLY A 464 16.19 -11.31 -19.17
CA GLY A 464 16.37 -12.08 -20.40
C GLY A 464 15.04 -12.44 -21.07
N ILE A 465 15.14 -12.99 -22.27
CA ILE A 465 14.00 -13.46 -23.05
C ILE A 465 14.29 -14.91 -23.36
N SER A 466 13.52 -15.82 -22.77
CA SER A 466 13.66 -17.22 -23.12
C SER A 466 13.36 -17.40 -24.60
N ALA A 467 14.05 -18.34 -25.24
CA ALA A 467 13.82 -18.73 -26.64
C ALA A 467 12.34 -19.06 -26.93
N ASN A 468 11.55 -19.34 -25.88
CA ASN A 468 10.14 -19.68 -25.93
C ASN A 468 9.22 -18.55 -26.45
N ILE A 469 9.58 -17.29 -26.23
CA ILE A 469 8.71 -16.13 -26.51
C ILE A 469 8.98 -15.51 -27.89
N SER A 470 9.78 -16.19 -28.73
CA SER A 470 10.33 -15.68 -29.99
C SER A 470 11.41 -14.60 -29.76
N PRO A 471 12.38 -14.43 -30.69
CA PRO A 471 13.27 -13.28 -30.66
C PRO A 471 12.47 -11.97 -30.51
N LEU A 472 12.91 -11.12 -29.59
CA LEU A 472 12.28 -9.83 -29.30
C LEU A 472 11.87 -9.02 -30.53
N PRO A 473 12.73 -8.87 -31.57
CA PRO A 473 12.37 -8.07 -32.74
C PRO A 473 11.12 -8.60 -33.45
N LEU A 474 10.98 -9.93 -33.56
CA LEU A 474 9.86 -10.56 -34.24
C LEU A 474 8.56 -10.45 -33.44
N LEU A 475 8.64 -10.58 -32.12
CA LEU A 475 7.49 -10.38 -31.23
C LEU A 475 6.95 -8.95 -31.34
N LEU A 476 7.84 -7.95 -31.33
CA LEU A 476 7.47 -6.54 -31.46
C LEU A 476 6.82 -6.27 -32.84
N LEU A 477 7.42 -6.78 -33.92
CA LEU A 477 6.85 -6.63 -35.27
C LEU A 477 5.47 -7.30 -35.42
N SER A 478 5.22 -8.35 -34.64
CA SER A 478 3.93 -9.07 -34.63
C SER A 478 2.86 -8.42 -33.75
N SER A 479 3.18 -7.29 -33.10
CA SER A 479 2.33 -6.62 -32.11
C SER A 479 2.04 -5.15 -32.49
N PRO A 480 1.31 -4.88 -33.58
CA PRO A 480 1.09 -3.52 -34.09
C PRO A 480 0.27 -2.62 -33.14
N ALA A 481 -0.54 -3.20 -32.25
CA ALA A 481 -1.30 -2.46 -31.24
C ALA A 481 -0.47 -2.01 -30.03
N LEU A 482 0.82 -2.38 -29.96
CA LEU A 482 1.64 -2.15 -28.78
C LEU A 482 1.86 -0.66 -28.54
N CYS A 483 1.35 -0.19 -27.40
CA CYS A 483 1.43 1.21 -26.98
C CYS A 483 2.34 1.43 -25.77
N LYS A 484 2.61 0.37 -24.98
CA LYS A 484 3.49 0.42 -23.81
C LYS A 484 4.49 -0.74 -23.82
N LEU A 485 5.77 -0.41 -23.76
CA LEU A 485 6.87 -1.36 -23.71
C LEU A 485 7.78 -1.06 -22.52
N VAL A 486 7.92 -2.03 -21.61
CA VAL A 486 8.77 -1.95 -20.42
C VAL A 486 9.77 -3.10 -20.44
N LEU A 487 11.05 -2.80 -20.48
CA LEU A 487 12.13 -3.79 -20.54
C LEU A 487 13.08 -3.60 -19.35
N VAL A 488 13.36 -4.67 -18.62
CA VAL A 488 14.17 -4.65 -17.39
C VAL A 488 15.29 -5.69 -17.47
N ARG A 489 16.56 -5.28 -17.54
CA ARG A 489 17.71 -6.21 -17.68
C ARG A 489 17.60 -7.14 -18.90
N VAL A 490 16.98 -6.65 -19.98
CA VAL A 490 16.91 -7.35 -21.26
C VAL A 490 18.02 -6.84 -22.17
N THR A 491 18.79 -7.74 -22.79
CA THR A 491 19.82 -7.39 -23.77
C THR A 491 19.18 -6.97 -25.09
N LEU A 492 19.49 -5.76 -25.57
CA LEU A 492 18.90 -5.17 -26.76
C LEU A 492 19.90 -5.12 -27.92
N SER A 493 19.59 -5.87 -28.98
CA SER A 493 20.30 -5.82 -30.26
C SER A 493 19.89 -4.60 -31.09
N SER A 494 20.65 -4.28 -32.14
CA SER A 494 20.26 -3.24 -33.10
C SER A 494 18.94 -3.58 -33.80
N SER A 495 18.69 -4.86 -34.09
CA SER A 495 17.42 -5.31 -34.68
C SER A 495 16.22 -5.08 -33.75
N ALA A 496 16.41 -5.22 -32.43
CA ALA A 496 15.36 -4.90 -31.46
C ALA A 496 15.02 -3.40 -31.51
N PHE A 497 16.01 -2.51 -31.57
CA PHE A 497 15.75 -1.06 -31.70
C PHE A 497 15.06 -0.69 -33.02
N THR A 498 15.44 -1.33 -34.13
CA THR A 498 14.73 -1.16 -35.41
C THR A 498 13.26 -1.58 -35.29
N ALA A 499 12.99 -2.71 -34.64
CA ALA A 499 11.62 -3.18 -34.40
C ALA A 499 10.85 -2.21 -33.49
N ILE A 500 11.44 -1.73 -32.39
CA ILE A 500 10.84 -0.71 -31.51
C ILE A 500 10.49 0.55 -32.31
N GLY A 501 11.41 1.04 -33.16
CA GLY A 501 11.20 2.22 -34.00
C GLY A 501 10.10 2.04 -35.05
N SER A 502 9.78 0.80 -35.43
CA SER A 502 8.71 0.49 -36.39
C SER A 502 7.31 0.46 -35.78
N LEU A 503 7.18 0.42 -34.45
CA LEU A 503 5.88 0.34 -33.78
C LEU A 503 5.07 1.63 -33.98
N PRO A 504 3.86 1.55 -34.56
CA PRO A 504 3.09 2.73 -34.94
C PRO A 504 2.42 3.43 -33.75
N ASN A 505 2.16 2.71 -32.65
CA ASN A 505 1.35 3.19 -31.52
C ASN A 505 2.15 3.35 -30.22
N LEU A 506 3.48 3.18 -30.25
CA LEU A 506 4.30 3.13 -29.04
C LEU A 506 4.34 4.49 -28.33
N ALA A 507 3.52 4.65 -27.29
CA ALA A 507 3.41 5.86 -26.50
C ALA A 507 4.34 5.87 -25.27
N VAL A 508 4.62 4.69 -24.69
CA VAL A 508 5.44 4.54 -23.48
C VAL A 508 6.57 3.54 -23.73
N LEU A 509 7.81 3.98 -23.51
CA LEU A 509 9.00 3.13 -23.56
C LEU A 509 9.82 3.29 -22.27
N SER A 510 10.02 2.19 -21.55
CA SER A 510 10.78 2.14 -20.30
C SER A 510 11.89 1.11 -20.41
N LEU A 511 13.15 1.52 -20.27
CA LEU A 511 14.34 0.69 -20.39
C LEU A 511 15.14 0.76 -19.09
N THR A 512 15.20 -0.33 -18.33
CA THR A 512 15.81 -0.34 -16.99
C THR A 512 16.92 -1.37 -16.91
N ARG A 513 18.15 -0.93 -16.73
CA ARG A 513 19.36 -1.76 -16.66
C ARG A 513 19.52 -2.70 -17.86
N CYS A 514 18.98 -2.32 -19.02
CA CYS A 514 19.11 -3.05 -20.27
C CYS A 514 20.53 -2.86 -20.85
N PRO A 515 21.32 -3.93 -21.04
CA PRO A 515 22.51 -3.87 -21.87
C PRO A 515 22.08 -3.54 -23.30
N MET A 516 22.63 -2.47 -23.89
CA MET A 516 22.22 -2.02 -25.22
C MET A 516 23.40 -1.73 -26.13
N ASN A 517 23.19 -1.98 -27.42
CA ASN A 517 24.06 -1.47 -28.47
C ASN A 517 23.81 0.04 -28.66
N LEU A 518 24.82 0.87 -28.37
CA LEU A 518 24.72 2.33 -28.47
C LEU A 518 24.31 2.79 -29.87
N THR A 519 24.87 2.19 -30.92
CA THR A 519 24.52 2.52 -32.30
C THR A 519 23.05 2.26 -32.58
N GLY A 520 22.49 1.17 -32.02
CA GLY A 520 21.07 0.85 -32.16
C GLY A 520 20.16 1.89 -31.52
N VAL A 521 20.45 2.32 -30.28
CA VAL A 521 19.61 3.30 -29.58
C VAL A 521 19.69 4.69 -30.21
N LEU A 522 20.87 5.14 -30.64
CA LEU A 522 21.03 6.42 -31.33
C LEU A 522 20.32 6.42 -32.70
N THR A 523 20.38 5.30 -33.41
CA THR A 523 19.60 5.10 -34.65
C THR A 523 18.09 5.19 -34.37
N PHE A 524 17.61 4.55 -33.30
CA PHE A 524 16.20 4.65 -32.90
C PHE A 524 15.79 6.09 -32.55
N ILE A 525 16.60 6.81 -31.76
CA ILE A 525 16.30 8.18 -31.36
C ILE A 525 16.26 9.11 -32.59
N SER A 526 17.26 9.01 -33.49
CA SER A 526 17.30 9.85 -34.69
C SER A 526 16.13 9.56 -35.64
N GLN A 527 15.79 8.29 -35.87
CA GLN A 527 14.61 7.92 -36.66
C GLN A 527 13.32 8.42 -36.02
N SER A 528 13.19 8.28 -34.69
CA SER A 528 12.02 8.74 -33.94
C SER A 528 11.89 10.27 -33.97
N ALA A 529 12.99 11.01 -33.92
CA ALA A 529 13.00 12.47 -34.02
C ALA A 529 12.67 12.97 -35.44
N ALA A 530 13.00 12.19 -36.47
CA ALA A 530 12.70 12.53 -37.87
C ALA A 530 11.22 12.30 -38.25
N ARG A 531 10.48 11.50 -37.49
CA ARG A 531 9.06 11.23 -37.75
C ARG A 531 8.19 12.40 -37.28
N GLN A 532 7.40 12.96 -38.18
CA GLN A 532 6.45 14.04 -37.86
C GLN A 532 5.40 13.59 -36.84
N ASP A 533 4.89 12.36 -36.99
CA ASP A 533 3.86 11.77 -36.11
C ASP A 533 4.46 10.71 -35.17
N ASN A 534 5.50 11.08 -34.43
CA ASN A 534 6.08 10.17 -33.43
C ASN A 534 5.08 9.95 -32.26
N PRO A 535 4.59 8.72 -32.03
CA PRO A 535 3.64 8.41 -30.95
C PRO A 535 4.26 8.49 -29.56
N LEU A 536 5.60 8.43 -29.44
CA LEU A 536 6.28 8.31 -28.16
C LEU A 536 6.08 9.56 -27.29
N ARG A 537 5.39 9.37 -26.16
CA ARG A 537 5.07 10.44 -25.19
C ARG A 537 5.84 10.30 -23.90
N LYS A 538 6.17 9.08 -23.47
CA LYS A 538 6.85 8.82 -22.19
C LYS A 538 8.07 7.95 -22.44
N PHE A 539 9.23 8.43 -22.00
CA PHE A 539 10.48 7.70 -22.12
C PHE A 539 11.17 7.64 -20.76
N SER A 540 11.46 6.42 -20.30
CA SER A 540 12.24 6.18 -19.08
C SER A 540 13.46 5.35 -19.42
N TYR A 541 14.63 5.79 -18.98
CA TYR A 541 15.89 5.07 -19.13
C TYR A 541 16.63 5.04 -17.80
N SER A 542 17.01 3.85 -17.35
CA SER A 542 17.89 3.67 -16.21
C SER A 542 19.02 2.74 -16.60
N SER A 543 20.27 3.09 -16.32
CA SER A 543 21.41 2.24 -16.66
C SER A 543 22.48 2.24 -15.58
N GLN A 544 23.01 1.04 -15.36
CA GLN A 544 24.22 0.81 -14.56
C GLN A 544 25.46 0.61 -15.44
N SER A 545 25.28 0.45 -16.75
CA SER A 545 26.38 0.15 -17.66
C SER A 545 27.31 1.35 -17.85
N THR A 546 28.59 1.05 -17.89
CA THR A 546 29.68 2.01 -17.86
C THR A 546 30.28 2.31 -19.23
N THR A 547 29.80 1.63 -20.27
CA THR A 547 30.44 1.53 -21.60
C THR A 547 29.86 2.47 -22.65
N VAL A 548 28.75 3.14 -22.35
CA VAL A 548 28.05 4.01 -23.31
C VAL A 548 28.53 5.45 -23.20
N ASP A 549 28.78 6.10 -24.34
CA ASP A 549 28.96 7.56 -24.41
C ASP A 549 27.62 8.26 -24.09
N MET A 550 27.44 8.56 -22.80
CA MET A 550 26.23 9.15 -22.27
C MET A 550 26.00 10.59 -22.75
N ASP A 551 27.05 11.31 -23.18
CA ASP A 551 26.91 12.68 -23.67
C ASP A 551 26.20 12.71 -25.02
N THR A 552 26.57 11.79 -25.92
CA THR A 552 25.92 11.64 -27.22
C THR A 552 24.48 11.16 -27.05
N PHE A 553 24.25 10.18 -26.17
CA PHE A 553 22.91 9.69 -25.85
C PHE A 553 21.99 10.79 -25.29
N LEU A 554 22.44 11.53 -24.27
CA LEU A 554 21.66 12.64 -23.70
C LEU A 554 21.44 13.75 -24.70
N SER A 555 22.46 14.11 -25.49
CA SER A 555 22.33 15.10 -26.57
C SER A 555 21.19 14.73 -27.52
N ASP A 556 21.14 13.48 -27.98
CA ASP A 556 20.16 13.03 -28.98
C ASP A 556 18.76 12.87 -28.40
N LEU A 557 18.61 12.52 -27.11
CA LEU A 557 17.31 12.55 -26.44
C LEU A 557 16.65 13.93 -26.51
N GLY A 558 17.44 15.00 -26.56
CA GLY A 558 16.95 16.36 -26.74
C GLY A 558 16.21 16.58 -28.06
N LEU A 559 16.39 15.71 -29.05
CA LEU A 559 15.73 15.80 -30.36
C LEU A 559 14.29 15.27 -30.36
N LEU A 560 13.88 14.53 -29.33
CA LEU A 560 12.55 13.90 -29.27
C LEU A 560 11.45 14.90 -28.85
N ALA A 561 11.01 15.73 -29.80
CA ALA A 561 10.00 16.75 -29.58
C ALA A 561 8.65 16.23 -29.04
N SER A 562 8.31 14.97 -29.30
CA SER A 562 7.01 14.37 -28.96
C SER A 562 6.85 14.03 -27.47
N LEU A 563 7.94 14.01 -26.70
CA LEU A 563 7.92 13.59 -25.30
C LEU A 563 7.23 14.61 -24.39
N THR A 564 6.46 14.07 -23.47
CA THR A 564 5.77 14.76 -22.38
C THR A 564 6.35 14.38 -21.02
N HIS A 565 6.90 13.16 -20.89
CA HIS A 565 7.52 12.68 -19.66
C HIS A 565 8.87 12.05 -20.00
N LEU A 566 9.92 12.50 -19.32
CA LEU A 566 11.28 12.01 -19.50
C LEU A 566 11.90 11.68 -18.15
N GLN A 567 12.28 10.42 -17.97
CA GLN A 567 13.02 9.95 -16.80
C GLN A 567 14.35 9.35 -17.23
N VAL A 568 15.47 9.86 -16.72
CA VAL A 568 16.81 9.35 -17.03
C VAL A 568 17.63 9.22 -15.76
N HIS A 569 18.00 7.98 -15.43
CA HIS A 569 18.80 7.61 -14.27
C HIS A 569 20.11 6.97 -14.72
N LEU A 570 21.23 7.68 -14.61
CA LEU A 570 22.54 7.20 -15.06
C LEU A 570 23.45 6.99 -13.86
N SER A 571 24.11 5.82 -13.77
CA SER A 571 25.11 5.58 -12.72
C SER A 571 26.40 6.37 -12.92
N LYS A 572 26.75 6.69 -14.17
CA LYS A 572 27.91 7.50 -14.54
C LYS A 572 27.50 8.91 -14.93
N GLY A 573 28.36 9.87 -14.56
CA GLY A 573 28.16 11.28 -14.89
C GLY A 573 28.21 11.54 -16.39
N THR A 574 27.35 12.44 -16.83
CA THR A 574 27.49 13.14 -18.12
C THR A 574 28.43 14.33 -17.91
N THR A 575 29.12 14.74 -18.97
CA THR A 575 29.86 16.00 -18.93
C THR A 575 28.91 17.19 -19.06
N GLU A 576 29.35 18.36 -18.59
CA GLU A 576 28.64 19.62 -18.80
C GLU A 576 28.36 19.88 -20.30
N ARG A 577 29.27 19.44 -21.18
CA ARG A 577 29.11 19.54 -22.64
C ARG A 577 27.95 18.70 -23.15
N GLY A 578 27.75 17.49 -22.62
CA GLY A 578 26.61 16.63 -22.95
C GLY A 578 25.29 17.28 -22.58
N LEU A 579 25.21 17.83 -21.36
CA LEU A 579 24.02 18.56 -20.88
C LEU A 579 23.73 19.82 -21.69
N GLU A 580 24.75 20.60 -22.05
CA GLU A 580 24.53 21.80 -22.87
C GLU A 580 24.02 21.44 -24.27
N ARG A 581 24.51 20.35 -24.87
CA ARG A 581 23.99 19.83 -26.13
C ARG A 581 22.54 19.35 -25.99
N PHE A 582 22.21 18.61 -24.94
CA PHE A 582 20.82 18.23 -24.64
C PHE A 582 19.91 19.45 -24.56
N ARG A 583 20.31 20.49 -23.82
CA ARG A 583 19.53 21.73 -23.68
C ARG A 583 19.33 22.44 -25.01
N LYS A 584 20.39 22.54 -25.82
CA LYS A 584 20.34 23.14 -27.15
C LYS A 584 19.37 22.39 -28.05
N ASN A 585 19.49 21.06 -28.10
CA ASN A 585 18.63 20.20 -28.91
C ASN A 585 17.17 20.25 -28.44
N ALA A 586 16.93 20.20 -27.12
CA ALA A 586 15.59 20.28 -26.53
C ALA A 586 14.88 21.61 -26.82
N ARG A 587 15.62 22.70 -26.97
CA ARG A 587 15.08 23.99 -27.42
C ARG A 587 14.74 23.97 -28.91
N GLN A 588 15.63 23.43 -29.73
CA GLN A 588 15.49 23.42 -31.19
C GLN A 588 14.36 22.47 -31.64
N SER A 589 14.24 21.31 -31.00
CA SER A 589 13.19 20.33 -31.28
C SER A 589 11.81 20.74 -30.75
N GLY A 590 11.77 21.59 -29.71
CA GLY A 590 10.54 21.94 -29.01
C GLY A 590 10.22 21.06 -27.80
N LEU A 591 11.05 20.04 -27.51
CA LEU A 591 10.91 19.19 -26.31
C LEU A 591 10.75 20.03 -25.02
N ALA A 592 11.54 21.09 -24.86
CA ALA A 592 11.50 21.94 -23.67
C ALA A 592 10.12 22.60 -23.42
N LYS A 593 9.29 22.76 -24.45
CA LYS A 593 7.93 23.30 -24.33
C LYS A 593 6.88 22.22 -24.05
N ASN A 594 7.09 21.00 -24.57
CA ASN A 594 6.12 19.91 -24.51
C ASN A 594 6.23 19.09 -23.22
N LEU A 595 7.41 19.09 -22.60
CA LEU A 595 7.69 18.31 -21.42
C LEU A 595 6.87 18.80 -20.21
N ARG A 596 6.14 17.87 -19.59
CA ARG A 596 5.35 18.02 -18.36
C ARG A 596 6.05 17.46 -17.14
N SER A 597 6.90 16.45 -17.32
CA SER A 597 7.68 15.86 -16.24
C SER A 597 9.11 15.59 -16.70
N LEU A 598 10.07 16.00 -15.88
CA LEU A 598 11.49 15.72 -16.08
C LEU A 598 12.11 15.21 -14.79
N ASP A 599 12.61 13.99 -14.83
CA ASP A 599 13.42 13.39 -13.77
C ASP A 599 14.79 13.01 -14.36
N LEU A 600 15.82 13.78 -14.02
CA LEU A 600 17.19 13.55 -14.46
C LEU A 600 18.07 13.32 -13.24
N SER A 601 18.36 12.06 -12.93
CA SER A 601 19.35 11.69 -11.92
C SER A 601 20.63 11.25 -12.62
N VAL A 602 21.53 12.22 -12.81
CA VAL A 602 22.84 12.00 -13.44
C VAL A 602 23.92 12.59 -12.53
N PRO A 603 25.03 11.90 -12.26
CA PRO A 603 26.16 12.50 -11.54
C PRO A 603 26.58 13.79 -12.26
N TYR A 604 26.84 14.86 -11.50
CA TYR A 604 27.02 16.26 -11.93
C TYR A 604 25.75 17.10 -12.20
N ALA A 605 24.56 16.49 -12.36
CA ALA A 605 23.31 17.25 -12.45
C ALA A 605 23.01 18.04 -11.17
N ASP A 606 23.57 17.61 -10.03
CA ASP A 606 23.42 18.26 -8.72
C ASP A 606 24.32 19.48 -8.49
N THR A 607 25.19 19.82 -9.46
CA THR A 607 25.90 21.09 -9.39
C THR A 607 24.91 22.25 -9.47
N SER A 608 25.08 23.24 -8.59
CA SER A 608 24.13 24.35 -8.44
C SER A 608 23.89 25.12 -9.75
N ASP A 609 24.92 25.24 -10.59
CA ASP A 609 24.84 25.91 -11.89
C ASP A 609 24.07 25.07 -12.92
N THR A 610 24.26 23.75 -12.95
CA THR A 610 23.50 22.84 -13.82
C THR A 610 22.02 22.78 -13.42
N GLN A 611 21.72 22.66 -12.13
CA GLN A 611 20.34 22.71 -11.64
C GLN A 611 19.67 24.05 -11.98
N ARG A 612 20.38 25.17 -11.84
CA ARG A 612 19.86 26.50 -12.23
C ARG A 612 19.60 26.56 -13.73
N ALA A 613 20.51 26.02 -14.54
CA ALA A 613 20.42 25.97 -16.00
C ALA A 613 19.26 25.09 -16.50
N LEU A 614 19.02 23.94 -15.86
CA LEU A 614 17.88 23.05 -16.12
C LEU A 614 16.58 23.67 -15.63
N LYS A 615 16.54 24.24 -14.42
CA LYS A 615 15.36 24.93 -13.87
C LYS A 615 14.93 26.12 -14.71
N LYS A 616 15.88 26.85 -15.30
CA LYS A 616 15.58 27.94 -16.24
C LYS A 616 14.87 27.45 -17.51
N LEU A 617 15.16 26.23 -17.96
CA LEU A 617 14.62 25.68 -19.20
C LEU A 617 13.36 24.83 -18.99
N PHE A 618 13.33 24.01 -17.93
CA PHE A 618 12.31 23.00 -17.64
C PHE A 618 11.58 23.26 -16.31
N GLY A 619 11.62 24.49 -15.78
CA GLY A 619 11.17 24.79 -14.41
C GLY A 619 9.77 24.31 -14.07
N ARG A 620 8.83 24.33 -15.03
CA ARG A 620 7.49 23.76 -14.86
C ARG A 620 7.55 22.24 -14.69
N ALA A 621 8.15 21.54 -15.65
CA ALA A 621 8.24 20.08 -15.65
C ALA A 621 8.98 19.51 -14.43
N LEU A 622 10.01 20.22 -13.96
CA LEU A 622 10.77 19.85 -12.75
C LEU A 622 9.99 20.07 -11.45
N ASN A 623 9.10 21.08 -11.41
CA ASN A 623 8.29 21.35 -10.23
C ASN A 623 7.09 20.39 -10.15
N ASP A 624 6.45 20.09 -11.28
CA ASP A 624 5.32 19.16 -11.37
C ASP A 624 5.75 17.74 -10.98
N ALA A 625 6.93 17.31 -11.41
CA ALA A 625 7.52 16.04 -11.00
C ALA A 625 7.71 15.92 -9.47
N ARG A 626 7.87 17.01 -8.72
CA ARG A 626 8.15 16.93 -7.25
C ARG A 626 6.90 16.73 -6.38
N GLN A 627 5.69 16.77 -6.96
CA GLN A 627 4.47 16.52 -6.21
C GLN A 627 4.32 15.02 -5.93
N TRP A 628 4.33 14.62 -4.66
CA TRP A 628 4.47 13.23 -4.21
C TRP A 628 3.45 12.26 -4.85
N GLY A 629 2.18 12.66 -5.00
CA GLY A 629 1.14 11.82 -5.61
C GLY A 629 1.32 11.60 -7.12
N PHE A 630 1.90 12.57 -7.83
CA PHE A 630 2.18 12.43 -9.27
C PHE A 630 3.31 11.43 -9.53
N PHE A 631 4.24 11.27 -8.59
CA PHE A 631 5.32 10.30 -8.70
C PHE A 631 4.81 8.86 -8.62
N GLU A 632 3.86 8.55 -7.74
CA GLU A 632 3.34 7.20 -7.59
C GLU A 632 2.60 6.72 -8.85
N GLU A 633 1.74 7.57 -9.42
CA GLU A 633 1.05 7.28 -10.70
C GLU A 633 2.04 7.11 -11.86
N GLN A 634 3.04 8.00 -11.99
CA GLN A 634 4.06 7.87 -13.03
C GLN A 634 4.89 6.60 -12.86
N ASN A 635 5.24 6.26 -11.62
CA ASN A 635 5.98 5.06 -11.29
C ASN A 635 5.19 3.81 -11.71
N GLU A 636 3.89 3.73 -11.43
CA GLU A 636 3.03 2.64 -11.93
C GLU A 636 3.01 2.57 -13.47
N GLU A 637 2.92 3.73 -14.14
CA GLU A 637 2.94 3.79 -15.60
C GLU A 637 4.29 3.37 -16.21
N PHE A 638 5.41 3.65 -15.57
CA PHE A 638 6.74 3.20 -16.00
C PHE A 638 7.07 1.76 -15.58
N GLY A 639 6.17 1.11 -14.84
CA GLY A 639 6.31 -0.27 -14.39
C GLY A 639 7.15 -0.42 -13.12
N ASP A 640 7.26 0.60 -12.28
CA ASP A 640 8.01 0.56 -11.03
C ASP A 640 7.55 -0.51 -10.02
N PRO A 641 6.25 -0.85 -9.89
CA PRO A 641 5.85 -2.02 -9.11
C PRO A 641 6.59 -3.26 -9.59
N TYR A 642 6.68 -3.46 -10.91
CA TYR A 642 7.48 -4.53 -11.50
C TYR A 642 8.96 -4.32 -11.27
N ARG A 643 9.51 -3.10 -11.36
CA ARG A 643 10.92 -2.86 -11.01
C ARG A 643 11.24 -3.23 -9.56
N LYS A 644 10.36 -2.94 -8.61
CA LYS A 644 10.54 -3.28 -7.19
C LYS A 644 10.46 -4.78 -6.96
N ILE A 645 9.47 -5.45 -7.57
CA ILE A 645 9.34 -6.92 -7.53
C ILE A 645 10.59 -7.57 -8.13
N LEU A 646 11.04 -7.06 -9.28
CA LEU A 646 12.21 -7.56 -9.98
C LEU A 646 13.54 -7.19 -9.29
N ALA A 647 13.62 -6.08 -8.55
CA ALA A 647 14.86 -5.64 -7.90
C ALA A 647 15.00 -6.08 -6.44
N GLY A 648 13.89 -6.43 -5.78
CA GLY A 648 13.87 -7.01 -4.43
C GLY A 648 14.10 -8.52 -4.39
N ILE A 649 14.10 -9.16 -5.57
CA ILE A 649 14.55 -10.52 -5.82
C ILE A 649 15.96 -10.43 -6.43
#